data_AF-A0A0Q7MVS0-F1
#
_entry.id   AF-A0A0Q7MVS0-F1
#
_cell.length_a   1.000
_cell.length_b   1.000
_cell.length_c   1.000
_cell.angle_alpha   90.00
_cell.angle_beta   90.00
_cell.angle_gamma   90.00
#
_symmetry.space_group_name_H-M   'P 1'
#
loop_
_entity.id
_entity.type
_entity.pdbx_description
1 polymer ?
#
loop_
_entity_poly.entity_id
_entity_poly.type
_entity_poly.pdbx_seq_one_letter_code
_entity_poly.pdbx_strand_id
1 'polypeptide(L)'
;MILTGPEIERERADGRITIEPFTPEQVNPNSYNFRLGRTLRVYRDGVLDARAENRYDEIEIPDDGYVLEPGHLYLAHTVEVLGSEHYAPTFAARSSVARLGVFINLSASLGDIGYCGQWTLQLYSLNRVRVYPGLNIGQMMWWRPQGDVALYAGKYQGSTGPRSSDLHVDFEKQIARQRLPHLRASVDVQEVGPKFAALSAAACTASVPEAFCIPAGELEQSLDPSTRAALAEAFDDLQATVGAFFGESTARIEQIAEQVVMSDELARLVRWRVRELVAGRPGLRLAVRSSGIAEDTAGSSLAGVHDSVLGVTQDDVVAAVERCWRSVYAPSAIAARLRAGDLDWTPRLAVFVQRQVEPVVAGVAFTGQDGVEVVVEYVEGLADVLVSGVTVPVMVTSVQLAADQEGDQVQHRGTLTDVVALARDLHERHGRPVDVEWAADADGVHLVQVRPQTSTATVTDSATPWFEAHDLYTEDLSPGFTLGEVAGVYGSYVGKRAPAYRLAVATGVAVGRGWVCRLNGKALADDDTVARLRSLVDGGPADECVLDLGEHVRQIVVPKERLVEHLTEFVGGPSGTALRSFVMRDFLRGELGMISRLAGDGIVVEFTADGLMALNRGTAGARALTVPNRADLAAGPVMSVDEGGEALVPHLDEIVRLTEAMRDVHGEVTLEWVLVGGRPHFVDYSALGQDVVTMDASGIVQISPGTARGPLLRLRDDALLARLSVGPAVSIDKATAVVEHDGLRAIIARVAALPDAPIVHASRPYAVLSVLIGHVAGFVFDQGSTLGHLPILLREAGVPAVAVADLDLADGTEVVVSDGTLTTLVAAGARA
;
A
#
# COMPACT_ATOMS: atom_id res chain seq x y z
N MET A 1 49.23 15.43 -13.84
CA MET A 1 50.48 16.09 -14.30
C MET A 1 50.40 16.34 -15.80
N ILE A 2 50.93 17.45 -16.31
CA ILE A 2 50.95 17.75 -17.77
C ILE A 2 52.22 17.20 -18.43
N LEU A 3 52.13 16.75 -19.69
CA LEU A 3 53.29 16.28 -20.46
C LEU A 3 54.09 17.45 -21.06
N THR A 4 55.41 17.29 -21.12
CA THR A 4 56.30 18.21 -21.85
C THR A 4 56.35 17.85 -23.34
N GLY A 5 56.83 18.75 -24.19
CA GLY A 5 57.01 18.51 -25.63
C GLY A 5 57.78 17.23 -25.93
N PRO A 6 59.00 17.03 -25.39
CA PRO A 6 59.76 15.78 -25.59
C PRO A 6 59.04 14.53 -25.07
N GLU A 7 58.23 14.67 -24.01
CA GLU A 7 57.40 13.56 -23.53
C GLU A 7 56.27 13.24 -24.51
N ILE A 8 55.59 14.25 -25.06
CA ILE A 8 54.56 14.05 -26.09
C ILE A 8 55.14 13.31 -27.30
N GLU A 9 56.34 13.66 -27.76
CA GLU A 9 57.02 12.98 -28.86
C GLU A 9 57.30 11.51 -28.55
N ARG A 10 57.83 11.23 -27.35
CA ARG A 10 58.09 9.86 -26.88
C ARG A 10 56.80 9.04 -26.76
N GLU A 11 55.79 9.59 -26.11
CA GLU A 11 54.51 8.93 -25.88
C GLU A 11 53.75 8.66 -27.20
N ARG A 12 53.91 9.54 -28.19
CA ARG A 12 53.42 9.29 -29.56
C ARG A 12 54.20 8.19 -30.26
N ALA A 13 55.53 8.19 -30.16
CA ALA A 13 56.37 7.14 -30.74
C ALA A 13 56.06 5.76 -30.17
N ASP A 14 55.70 5.70 -28.89
CA ASP A 14 55.28 4.50 -28.17
C ASP A 14 53.81 4.11 -28.44
N GLY A 15 53.08 4.87 -29.26
CA GLY A 15 51.67 4.62 -29.60
C GLY A 15 50.66 4.96 -28.50
N ARG A 16 51.09 5.54 -27.38
CA ARG A 16 50.21 5.94 -26.28
C ARG A 16 49.45 7.25 -26.55
N ILE A 17 49.96 8.08 -27.45
CA ILE A 17 49.29 9.27 -27.99
C ILE A 17 49.14 9.14 -29.51
N THR A 18 47.94 9.42 -30.03
CA THR A 18 47.69 9.53 -31.47
C THR A 18 47.79 10.99 -31.90
N ILE A 19 48.65 11.25 -32.90
CA ILE A 19 48.73 12.53 -33.63
C ILE A 19 49.00 12.19 -35.10
N GLU A 20 47.99 12.38 -35.96
CA GLU A 20 48.10 12.03 -37.38
C GLU A 20 47.44 13.07 -38.29
N PRO A 21 48.20 13.76 -39.17
CA PRO A 21 49.66 13.68 -39.33
C PRO A 21 50.43 14.35 -38.18
N PHE A 22 51.59 13.79 -37.82
CA PHE A 22 52.53 14.40 -36.86
C PHE A 22 53.60 15.22 -37.59
N THR A 23 53.91 16.40 -37.06
CA THR A 23 54.93 17.34 -37.58
C THR A 23 55.76 17.84 -36.40
N PRO A 24 57.07 17.51 -36.32
CA PRO A 24 57.92 17.90 -35.18
C PRO A 24 57.93 19.40 -34.89
N GLU A 25 57.83 20.24 -35.92
CA GLU A 25 57.82 21.70 -35.80
C GLU A 25 56.56 22.24 -35.10
N GLN A 26 55.54 21.42 -34.92
CA GLN A 26 54.33 21.78 -34.17
C GLN A 26 54.45 21.51 -32.67
N VAL A 27 55.49 20.83 -32.20
CA VAL A 27 55.71 20.55 -30.77
C VAL A 27 56.18 21.81 -30.03
N ASN A 28 55.47 22.18 -28.98
CA ASN A 28 55.80 23.25 -28.04
C ASN A 28 56.33 22.64 -26.72
N PRO A 29 56.84 23.45 -25.76
CA PRO A 29 57.37 22.92 -24.49
C PRO A 29 56.41 22.04 -23.68
N ASN A 30 55.09 22.18 -23.85
CA ASN A 30 54.06 21.45 -23.11
C ASN A 30 52.77 21.19 -23.93
N SER A 31 52.83 21.31 -25.26
CA SER A 31 51.66 21.17 -26.12
C SER A 31 52.05 20.83 -27.56
N TYR A 32 51.09 20.50 -28.40
CA TYR A 32 51.25 20.31 -29.84
C TYR A 32 50.28 21.22 -30.61
N ASN A 33 50.77 22.02 -31.56
CA ASN A 33 49.92 22.88 -32.39
C ASN A 33 49.14 22.05 -33.42
N PHE A 34 47.83 22.25 -33.52
CA PHE A 34 47.00 21.62 -34.55
C PHE A 34 46.45 22.65 -35.54
N ARG A 35 46.04 22.18 -36.70
CA ARG A 35 45.64 23.01 -37.84
C ARG A 35 44.14 22.99 -38.07
N LEU A 36 43.63 24.11 -38.57
CA LEU A 36 42.25 24.26 -39.01
C LEU A 36 41.99 23.44 -40.29
N GLY A 37 41.00 22.56 -40.23
CA GLY A 37 40.46 21.83 -41.36
C GLY A 37 39.75 22.74 -42.36
N ARG A 38 39.39 22.18 -43.52
CA ARG A 38 38.88 22.97 -44.66
C ARG A 38 37.36 23.14 -44.63
N THR A 39 36.64 22.39 -43.80
CA THR A 39 35.17 22.42 -43.76
C THR A 39 34.67 23.04 -42.46
N LEU A 40 33.62 23.86 -42.56
CA LEU A 40 32.85 24.42 -41.47
C LEU A 40 31.39 23.95 -41.58
N ARG A 41 30.68 23.94 -40.45
CA ARG A 41 29.21 23.81 -40.39
C ARG A 41 28.60 24.98 -39.65
N VAL A 42 27.43 25.41 -40.11
CA VAL A 42 26.60 26.43 -39.46
C VAL A 42 25.16 25.92 -39.38
N TYR A 43 24.53 26.02 -38.22
CA TYR A 43 23.13 25.62 -38.09
C TYR A 43 22.21 26.54 -38.90
N ARG A 44 21.22 25.94 -39.58
CA ARG A 44 20.24 26.66 -40.42
C ARG A 44 19.15 27.34 -39.59
N ASP A 45 18.73 26.66 -38.53
CA ASP A 45 17.57 27.02 -37.75
C ASP A 45 17.94 27.95 -36.59
N GLY A 46 17.10 28.95 -36.31
CA GLY A 46 17.33 29.89 -35.20
C GLY A 46 17.04 29.29 -33.82
N VAL A 47 16.20 28.25 -33.76
CA VAL A 47 15.94 27.47 -32.55
C VAL A 47 16.57 26.10 -32.75
N LEU A 48 17.47 25.72 -31.85
CA LEU A 48 18.09 24.40 -31.83
C LEU A 48 17.44 23.55 -30.74
N ASP A 49 16.87 22.42 -31.11
CA ASP A 49 16.22 21.49 -30.18
C ASP A 49 17.19 20.38 -29.78
N ALA A 50 17.39 20.21 -28.46
CA ALA A 50 18.23 19.15 -27.91
C ALA A 50 17.66 17.74 -28.15
N ARG A 51 16.34 17.63 -28.41
CA ARG A 51 15.63 16.36 -28.65
C ARG A 51 15.64 15.91 -30.10
N ALA A 52 16.07 16.76 -31.02
CA ALA A 52 16.04 16.49 -32.45
C ALA A 52 17.41 16.67 -33.11
N GLU A 53 17.57 16.06 -34.28
CA GLU A 53 18.70 16.36 -35.16
C GLU A 53 18.53 17.78 -35.74
N ASN A 54 19.57 18.61 -35.58
CA ASN A 54 19.54 20.01 -36.00
C ASN A 54 20.17 20.18 -37.39
N ARG A 55 19.46 20.85 -38.29
CA ARG A 55 19.89 21.04 -39.67
C ARG A 55 21.04 22.04 -39.78
N TYR A 56 21.97 21.80 -40.69
CA TYR A 56 23.13 22.64 -40.91
C TYR A 56 23.46 22.81 -42.40
N ASP A 57 24.21 23.87 -42.70
CA ASP A 57 24.91 24.08 -43.96
C ASP A 57 26.40 23.80 -43.77
N GLU A 58 27.02 23.18 -44.78
CA GLU A 58 28.47 23.05 -44.86
C GLU A 58 29.08 24.17 -45.71
N ILE A 59 30.21 24.68 -45.24
CA ILE A 59 30.98 25.74 -45.89
C ILE A 59 32.40 25.24 -46.06
N GLU A 60 32.90 25.27 -47.28
CA GLU A 60 34.30 24.97 -47.57
C GLU A 60 35.12 26.27 -47.54
N ILE A 61 36.20 26.29 -46.77
CA ILE A 61 37.13 27.41 -46.68
C ILE A 61 37.98 27.43 -47.95
N PRO A 62 37.91 28.48 -48.78
CA PRO A 62 38.74 28.59 -49.98
C PRO A 62 40.21 28.83 -49.63
N ASP A 63 41.11 28.65 -50.60
CA ASP A 63 42.56 28.85 -50.39
C ASP A 63 42.91 30.31 -50.09
N ASP A 64 42.12 31.27 -50.58
CA ASP A 64 42.25 32.71 -50.23
C ASP A 64 41.55 33.07 -48.91
N GLY A 65 40.98 32.09 -48.20
CA GLY A 65 40.43 32.19 -46.85
C GLY A 65 38.95 32.57 -46.78
N TYR A 66 38.37 32.31 -45.61
CA TYR A 66 36.96 32.58 -45.29
C TYR A 66 36.86 33.59 -44.13
N VAL A 67 35.94 34.55 -44.22
CA VAL A 67 35.74 35.56 -43.15
C VAL A 67 34.69 35.04 -42.17
N LEU A 68 35.10 34.79 -40.92
CA LEU A 68 34.17 34.50 -39.83
C LEU A 68 33.43 35.78 -39.45
N GLU A 69 32.10 35.71 -39.42
CA GLU A 69 31.25 36.83 -39.02
C GLU A 69 30.93 36.78 -37.52
N PRO A 70 30.93 37.93 -36.81
CA PRO A 70 30.49 37.99 -35.42
C PRO A 70 29.04 37.52 -35.24
N GLY A 71 28.75 36.89 -34.09
CA GLY A 71 27.40 36.41 -33.76
C GLY A 71 27.04 35.05 -34.37
N HIS A 72 27.93 34.44 -35.16
CA HIS A 72 27.75 33.09 -35.70
C HIS A 72 28.65 32.08 -34.98
N LEU A 73 28.09 30.92 -34.66
CA LEU A 73 28.86 29.74 -34.25
C LEU A 73 29.17 28.90 -35.50
N TYR A 74 30.45 28.69 -35.77
CA TYR A 74 30.92 27.77 -36.81
C TYR A 74 31.50 26.53 -36.15
N LEU A 75 31.02 25.35 -36.52
CA LEU A 75 31.64 24.09 -36.15
C LEU A 75 32.72 23.79 -37.18
N ALA A 76 33.98 23.88 -36.78
CA ALA A 76 35.13 23.52 -37.61
C ALA A 76 35.72 22.19 -37.15
N HIS A 77 36.83 21.77 -37.72
CA HIS A 77 37.56 20.60 -37.24
C HIS A 77 39.07 20.76 -37.34
N THR A 78 39.80 19.86 -36.69
CA THR A 78 41.25 19.73 -36.85
C THR A 78 41.60 18.98 -38.14
N VAL A 79 42.74 19.31 -38.73
CA VAL A 79 43.36 18.45 -39.77
C VAL A 79 43.81 17.14 -39.12
N GLU A 80 44.44 17.24 -37.96
CA GLU A 80 44.99 16.10 -37.23
C GLU A 80 43.90 15.25 -36.58
N VAL A 81 44.06 13.93 -36.68
CA VAL A 81 43.45 12.96 -35.78
C VAL A 81 44.26 12.97 -34.49
N LEU A 82 43.60 13.28 -33.38
CA LEU A 82 44.21 13.45 -32.06
C LEU A 82 43.48 12.58 -31.04
N GLY A 83 44.22 11.91 -30.15
CA GLY A 83 43.62 11.06 -29.12
C GLY A 83 44.63 10.37 -28.22
N SER A 84 44.16 9.72 -27.17
CA SER A 84 44.98 8.86 -26.30
C SER A 84 44.11 7.98 -25.41
N GLU A 85 44.45 6.70 -25.28
CA GLU A 85 43.88 5.79 -24.28
C GLU A 85 44.56 5.91 -22.90
N HIS A 86 45.62 6.71 -22.79
CA HIS A 86 46.47 6.80 -21.60
C HIS A 86 46.45 8.17 -20.93
N TYR A 87 46.11 9.22 -21.69
CA TYR A 87 46.17 10.61 -21.26
C TYR A 87 44.86 11.33 -21.56
N ALA A 88 44.45 12.24 -20.68
CA ALA A 88 43.30 13.11 -20.92
C ALA A 88 43.75 14.32 -21.78
N PRO A 89 43.21 14.50 -23.00
CA PRO A 89 43.53 15.64 -23.86
C PRO A 89 42.76 16.90 -23.45
N THR A 90 43.40 18.06 -23.52
CA THR A 90 42.75 19.38 -23.44
C THR A 90 43.27 20.30 -24.52
N PHE A 91 42.44 21.15 -25.11
CA PHE A 91 42.90 22.10 -26.13
C PHE A 91 42.56 23.56 -25.82
N ALA A 92 43.40 24.46 -26.36
CA ALA A 92 43.18 25.90 -26.28
C ALA A 92 43.54 26.58 -27.60
N ALA A 93 43.00 27.77 -27.84
CA ALA A 93 43.43 28.62 -28.94
C ALA A 93 44.92 28.97 -28.79
N ARG A 94 45.62 29.16 -29.91
CA ARG A 94 46.94 29.79 -29.86
C ARG A 94 46.77 31.24 -29.42
N SER A 95 47.74 31.75 -28.64
CA SER A 95 47.70 33.14 -28.16
C SER A 95 47.60 34.17 -29.30
N SER A 96 48.16 33.89 -30.47
CA SER A 96 48.00 34.73 -31.67
C SER A 96 46.56 34.76 -32.19
N VAL A 97 45.88 33.61 -32.23
CA VAL A 97 44.49 33.47 -32.69
C VAL A 97 43.52 34.12 -31.71
N ALA A 98 43.71 33.87 -30.41
CA ALA A 98 42.89 34.48 -29.35
C ALA A 98 42.95 36.01 -29.39
N ARG A 99 44.12 36.61 -29.70
CA ARG A 99 44.28 38.07 -29.83
C ARG A 99 43.55 38.70 -31.02
N LEU A 100 43.15 37.91 -32.02
CA LEU A 100 42.24 38.36 -33.09
C LEU A 100 40.78 38.40 -32.62
N GLY A 101 40.48 37.93 -31.41
CA GLY A 101 39.12 37.79 -30.89
C GLY A 101 38.43 36.51 -31.36
N VAL A 102 39.19 35.46 -31.70
CA VAL A 102 38.64 34.15 -32.09
C VAL A 102 38.73 33.16 -30.93
N PHE A 103 37.58 32.61 -30.58
CA PHE A 103 37.43 31.47 -29.68
C PHE A 103 37.36 30.19 -30.52
N ILE A 104 37.95 29.10 -30.03
CA ILE A 104 37.93 27.79 -30.72
C ILE A 104 37.23 26.70 -29.90
N ASN A 105 36.90 27.04 -28.66
CA ASN A 105 35.99 26.32 -27.76
C ASN A 105 35.22 27.39 -26.98
N LEU A 106 33.93 27.19 -26.76
CA LEU A 106 33.12 28.09 -25.93
C LEU A 106 33.05 27.63 -24.47
N SER A 107 32.95 26.31 -24.25
CA SER A 107 32.73 25.76 -22.91
C SER A 107 33.33 24.36 -22.66
N ALA A 108 33.80 23.67 -23.71
CA ALA A 108 34.27 22.28 -23.62
C ALA A 108 35.67 22.10 -24.25
N SER A 109 36.72 22.29 -23.45
CA SER A 109 38.11 22.15 -23.86
C SER A 109 38.75 20.82 -23.48
N LEU A 110 38.11 20.05 -22.59
CA LEU A 110 38.55 18.72 -22.15
C LEU A 110 37.93 17.64 -23.04
N GLY A 111 38.73 16.69 -23.50
CA GLY A 111 38.23 15.45 -24.10
C GLY A 111 38.44 14.26 -23.20
N ASP A 112 37.61 13.25 -23.41
CA ASP A 112 37.64 12.01 -22.66
C ASP A 112 38.85 11.15 -23.04
N ILE A 113 39.38 10.42 -22.06
CA ILE A 113 40.44 9.42 -22.29
C ILE A 113 39.86 8.31 -23.16
N GLY A 114 40.55 7.92 -24.23
CA GLY A 114 40.08 6.97 -25.24
C GLY A 114 39.48 7.63 -26.48
N TYR A 115 39.11 8.91 -26.42
CA TYR A 115 38.68 9.62 -27.62
C TYR A 115 39.82 9.68 -28.65
N CYS A 116 39.53 9.32 -29.89
CA CYS A 116 40.44 9.48 -31.02
C CYS A 116 39.66 9.82 -32.29
N GLY A 117 40.03 10.93 -32.95
CA GLY A 117 39.36 11.42 -34.15
C GLY A 117 39.84 12.82 -34.55
N GLN A 118 39.29 13.37 -35.64
CA GLN A 118 39.38 14.81 -35.90
C GLN A 118 38.47 15.55 -34.90
N TRP A 119 39.04 16.54 -34.22
CA TRP A 119 38.33 17.26 -33.16
C TRP A 119 37.46 18.34 -33.75
N THR A 120 36.19 18.38 -33.36
CA THR A 120 35.31 19.49 -33.71
C THR A 120 35.65 20.72 -32.86
N LEU A 121 35.86 21.85 -33.52
CA LEU A 121 36.16 23.15 -32.90
C LEU A 121 34.92 24.04 -32.95
N GLN A 122 34.63 24.76 -31.87
CA GLN A 122 33.54 25.73 -31.82
C GLN A 122 34.14 27.12 -32.08
N LEU A 123 34.17 27.51 -33.35
CA LEU A 123 34.70 28.81 -33.75
C LEU A 123 33.64 29.89 -33.54
N TYR A 124 33.99 30.88 -32.72
CA TYR A 124 33.20 32.09 -32.52
C TYR A 124 34.14 33.28 -32.54
N SER A 125 33.78 34.34 -33.28
CA SER A 125 34.63 35.53 -33.38
C SER A 125 33.91 36.78 -32.90
N LEU A 126 34.65 37.64 -32.20
CA LEU A 126 34.20 38.99 -31.84
C LEU A 126 34.41 39.99 -32.98
N ASN A 127 35.36 39.71 -33.86
CA ASN A 127 35.73 40.56 -34.99
C ASN A 127 35.47 39.81 -36.30
N ARG A 128 35.46 40.54 -37.42
CA ARG A 128 35.51 39.90 -38.74
C ARG A 128 36.92 39.39 -38.99
N VAL A 129 37.14 38.08 -38.87
CA VAL A 129 38.48 37.47 -38.97
C VAL A 129 38.53 36.52 -40.14
N ARG A 130 39.47 36.75 -41.07
CA ARG A 130 39.74 35.83 -42.17
C ARG A 130 40.61 34.67 -41.67
N VAL A 131 40.12 33.45 -41.84
CA VAL A 131 40.82 32.19 -41.53
C VAL A 131 41.15 31.43 -42.80
N TYR A 132 42.17 30.58 -42.74
CA TYR A 132 42.69 29.83 -43.88
C TYR A 132 42.77 28.33 -43.53
N PRO A 133 42.59 27.43 -44.52
CA PRO A 133 42.83 26.02 -44.29
C PRO A 133 44.31 25.80 -43.92
N GLY A 134 44.57 24.90 -42.97
CA GLY A 134 45.94 24.61 -42.49
C GLY A 134 46.50 25.63 -41.49
N LEU A 135 45.75 26.68 -41.12
CA LEU A 135 46.15 27.64 -40.09
C LEU A 135 46.39 26.92 -38.76
N ASN A 136 47.55 27.10 -38.13
CA ASN A 136 47.81 26.68 -36.74
C ASN A 136 46.85 27.43 -35.81
N ILE A 137 45.69 26.84 -35.55
CA ILE A 137 44.53 27.50 -34.92
C ILE A 137 44.53 27.32 -33.40
N GLY A 138 44.98 26.16 -32.94
CA GLY A 138 45.00 25.78 -31.52
C GLY A 138 46.18 24.90 -31.16
N GLN A 139 46.21 24.47 -29.92
CA GLN A 139 47.21 23.59 -29.35
C GLN A 139 46.57 22.60 -28.38
N MET A 140 47.05 21.36 -28.42
CA MET A 140 46.60 20.25 -27.58
C MET A 140 47.62 19.98 -26.47
N MET A 141 47.14 19.73 -25.26
CA MET A 141 47.91 19.35 -24.09
C MET A 141 47.40 18.02 -23.55
N TRP A 142 48.27 17.23 -22.93
CA TRP A 142 47.93 15.90 -22.39
C TRP A 142 48.19 15.84 -20.89
N TRP A 143 47.22 15.29 -20.16
CA TRP A 143 47.25 15.16 -18.71
C TRP A 143 47.31 13.68 -18.31
N ARG A 144 48.21 13.35 -17.40
CA ARG A 144 48.28 12.03 -16.79
C ARG A 144 47.12 11.83 -15.80
N PRO A 145 46.22 10.85 -16.04
CA PRO A 145 45.12 10.53 -15.13
C PRO A 145 45.62 9.87 -13.84
N GLN A 146 44.78 9.87 -12.81
CA GLN A 146 45.02 9.20 -11.53
C GLN A 146 43.78 8.39 -11.15
N GLY A 147 43.96 7.11 -10.79
CA GLY A 147 42.88 6.17 -10.52
C GLY A 147 42.63 5.20 -11.69
N ASP A 148 41.54 4.44 -11.60
CA ASP A 148 41.12 3.51 -12.65
C ASP A 148 40.64 4.28 -13.89
N VAL A 149 41.05 3.83 -15.07
CA VAL A 149 40.73 4.48 -16.35
C VAL A 149 39.60 3.71 -17.04
N ALA A 150 38.47 4.39 -17.26
CA ALA A 150 37.41 3.93 -18.15
C ALA A 150 37.54 4.67 -19.49
N LEU A 151 37.69 3.93 -20.59
CA LEU A 151 37.87 4.50 -21.92
C LEU A 151 36.54 4.98 -22.50
N TYR A 152 36.60 6.10 -23.21
CA TYR A 152 35.49 6.64 -23.98
C TYR A 152 35.12 5.71 -25.13
N ALA A 153 33.84 5.32 -25.16
CA ALA A 153 33.23 4.54 -26.23
C ALA A 153 31.89 5.19 -26.66
N GLY A 154 31.91 6.51 -26.87
CA GLY A 154 30.72 7.28 -27.19
C GLY A 154 30.55 7.62 -28.67
N LYS A 155 29.40 8.23 -28.99
CA LYS A 155 28.92 8.53 -30.35
C LYS A 155 29.83 9.40 -31.22
N TYR A 156 30.80 10.10 -30.64
CA TYR A 156 31.73 10.94 -31.40
C TYR A 156 33.06 10.25 -31.72
N GLN A 157 33.29 9.02 -31.25
CA GLN A 157 34.54 8.30 -31.52
C GLN A 157 34.81 8.21 -33.03
N GLY A 158 36.06 8.44 -33.45
CA GLY A 158 36.45 8.33 -34.85
C GLY A 158 35.88 9.41 -35.76
N SER A 159 35.49 10.57 -35.21
CA SER A 159 34.93 11.67 -36.00
C SER A 159 35.85 12.11 -37.13
N THR A 160 35.25 12.42 -38.29
CA THR A 160 35.90 13.04 -39.44
C THR A 160 35.13 14.30 -39.84
N GLY A 161 35.84 15.38 -40.14
CA GLY A 161 35.24 16.68 -40.37
C GLY A 161 34.58 17.30 -39.13
N PRO A 162 33.85 18.42 -39.30
CA PRO A 162 33.11 19.04 -38.23
C PRO A 162 31.86 18.22 -37.90
N ARG A 163 31.61 17.90 -36.62
CA ARG A 163 30.41 17.18 -36.17
C ARG A 163 29.40 18.13 -35.56
N SER A 164 28.13 17.99 -35.95
CA SER A 164 26.99 18.61 -35.27
C SER A 164 26.73 17.96 -33.91
N SER A 165 25.89 18.58 -33.10
CA SER A 165 25.47 18.00 -31.82
C SER A 165 24.55 16.79 -32.04
N ASP A 166 24.99 15.64 -31.53
CA ASP A 166 24.21 14.40 -31.47
C ASP A 166 23.52 14.26 -30.10
N LEU A 167 23.28 15.36 -29.36
CA LEU A 167 22.67 15.33 -28.02
C LEU A 167 21.35 14.53 -27.99
N HIS A 168 20.53 14.66 -29.03
CA HIS A 168 19.27 13.94 -29.21
C HIS A 168 19.42 12.41 -29.12
N VAL A 169 20.56 11.85 -29.54
CA VAL A 169 20.85 10.40 -29.50
C VAL A 169 20.85 9.86 -28.07
N ASP A 170 21.33 10.64 -27.10
CA ASP A 170 21.41 10.23 -25.69
C ASP A 170 20.35 10.91 -24.81
N PHE A 171 19.39 11.64 -25.40
CA PHE A 171 18.45 12.44 -24.63
C PHE A 171 17.55 11.56 -23.75
N GLU A 172 16.92 10.53 -24.33
CA GLU A 172 16.12 9.57 -23.58
C GLU A 172 16.96 8.76 -22.59
N LYS A 173 18.19 8.41 -22.98
CA LYS A 173 19.17 7.71 -22.13
C LYS A 173 19.42 8.45 -20.83
N GLN A 174 19.67 9.76 -20.94
CA GLN A 174 19.98 10.60 -19.79
C GLN A 174 18.77 10.72 -18.87
N ILE A 175 17.58 10.99 -19.42
CA ILE A 175 16.35 11.09 -18.64
C ILE A 175 16.03 9.75 -17.96
N ALA A 176 16.12 8.64 -18.70
CA ALA A 176 15.83 7.33 -18.18
C ALA A 176 16.76 6.97 -17.01
N ARG A 177 18.07 7.24 -17.10
CA ARG A 177 19.02 6.96 -16.01
C ARG A 177 18.85 7.88 -14.79
N GLN A 178 18.36 9.11 -14.97
CA GLN A 178 18.09 10.04 -13.88
C GLN A 178 16.78 9.70 -13.16
N ARG A 179 15.73 9.36 -13.90
CA ARG A 179 14.40 9.06 -13.39
C ARG A 179 14.27 7.62 -12.87
N LEU A 180 14.99 6.68 -13.49
CA LEU A 180 14.97 5.24 -13.17
C LEU A 180 16.36 4.80 -12.66
N PRO A 181 16.65 5.00 -11.36
CA PRO A 181 17.98 4.75 -10.81
C PRO A 181 18.40 3.29 -10.93
N HIS A 182 19.70 3.06 -11.08
CA HIS A 182 20.30 1.73 -11.12
C HIS A 182 21.02 1.42 -9.81
N LEU A 183 21.45 0.17 -9.64
CA LEU A 183 22.28 -0.23 -8.51
C LEU A 183 23.53 0.65 -8.41
N ARG A 184 24.03 0.87 -7.18
CA ARG A 184 25.18 1.74 -6.84
C ARG A 184 24.93 3.24 -7.00
N ALA A 185 23.76 3.65 -7.51
CA ALA A 185 23.36 5.05 -7.42
C ALA A 185 23.04 5.43 -5.95
N SER A 186 23.27 6.69 -5.59
CA SER A 186 22.74 7.25 -4.35
C SER A 186 21.22 7.33 -4.49
N VAL A 187 20.50 6.56 -3.69
CA VAL A 187 19.04 6.42 -3.77
C VAL A 187 18.40 6.79 -2.44
N ASP A 188 17.22 7.41 -2.51
CA ASP A 188 16.37 7.62 -1.34
C ASP A 188 15.51 6.37 -1.13
N VAL A 189 15.59 5.77 0.07
CA VAL A 189 14.77 4.61 0.45
C VAL A 189 13.28 4.91 0.32
N GLN A 190 12.88 6.16 0.56
CA GLN A 190 11.49 6.59 0.37
C GLN A 190 11.09 6.65 -1.10
N GLU A 191 12.02 6.65 -2.05
CA GLU A 191 11.68 6.65 -3.48
C GLU A 191 11.76 5.25 -4.09
N VAL A 192 12.76 4.44 -3.73
CA VAL A 192 13.00 3.13 -4.35
C VAL A 192 12.54 1.95 -3.50
N GLY A 193 12.05 2.23 -2.29
CA GLY A 193 11.70 1.23 -1.29
C GLY A 193 12.91 0.52 -0.68
N PRO A 194 12.69 -0.18 0.45
CA PRO A 194 13.77 -0.80 1.24
C PRO A 194 14.50 -1.92 0.52
N LYS A 195 13.79 -2.77 -0.24
CA LYS A 195 14.39 -3.91 -0.96
C LYS A 195 15.42 -3.47 -1.99
N PHE A 196 15.06 -2.51 -2.85
CA PHE A 196 16.00 -2.00 -3.86
C PHE A 196 17.13 -1.18 -3.23
N ALA A 197 16.85 -0.39 -2.18
CA ALA A 197 17.88 0.37 -1.48
C ALA A 197 18.94 -0.54 -0.85
N ALA A 198 18.52 -1.60 -0.16
CA ALA A 198 19.42 -2.59 0.43
C ALA A 198 20.24 -3.31 -0.64
N LEU A 199 19.60 -3.72 -1.73
CA LEU A 199 20.26 -4.35 -2.87
C LEU A 199 21.30 -3.43 -3.54
N SER A 200 20.97 -2.15 -3.71
CA SER A 200 21.86 -1.12 -4.27
C SER A 200 23.09 -0.90 -3.39
N ALA A 201 22.91 -0.87 -2.06
CA ALA A 201 24.01 -0.75 -1.10
C ALA A 201 24.94 -1.98 -1.13
N ALA A 202 24.37 -3.18 -1.22
CA ALA A 202 25.12 -4.43 -1.28
C ALA A 202 25.88 -4.63 -2.61
N ALA A 203 25.37 -4.06 -3.72
CA ALA A 203 26.00 -4.15 -5.05
C ALA A 203 27.41 -3.55 -5.14
N CYS A 204 27.85 -2.80 -4.12
CA CYS A 204 29.22 -2.29 -4.00
C CYS A 204 30.23 -3.37 -3.58
N THR A 205 29.79 -4.46 -2.96
CA THR A 205 30.69 -5.47 -2.36
C THR A 205 30.30 -6.91 -2.62
N ALA A 206 29.08 -7.17 -3.09
CA ALA A 206 28.61 -8.48 -3.50
C ALA A 206 28.28 -8.51 -5.01
N SER A 207 28.30 -9.70 -5.61
CA SER A 207 27.76 -9.89 -6.95
C SER A 207 26.23 -9.76 -6.89
N VAL A 208 25.69 -8.76 -7.56
CA VAL A 208 24.26 -8.50 -7.64
C VAL A 208 23.86 -8.45 -9.11
N PRO A 209 22.80 -9.16 -9.54
CA PRO A 209 22.31 -9.07 -10.91
C PRO A 209 21.89 -7.63 -11.23
N GLU A 210 22.31 -7.13 -12.39
CA GLU A 210 22.01 -5.78 -12.84
C GLU A 210 20.52 -5.46 -12.72
N ALA A 211 20.20 -4.29 -12.17
CA ALA A 211 18.83 -3.87 -11.94
C ALA A 211 18.66 -2.35 -12.06
N PHE A 212 17.41 -1.92 -12.31
CA PHE A 212 16.97 -0.54 -12.17
C PHE A 212 15.61 -0.47 -11.50
N CYS A 213 15.31 0.67 -10.88
CA CYS A 213 14.08 0.88 -10.13
C CYS A 213 13.19 1.93 -10.81
N ILE A 214 11.89 1.66 -10.81
CA ILE A 214 10.81 2.61 -11.05
C ILE A 214 10.41 3.17 -9.67
N PRO A 215 10.65 4.47 -9.40
CA PRO A 215 10.34 5.06 -8.10
C PRO A 215 8.86 5.00 -7.73
N ALA A 216 8.57 5.00 -6.43
CA ALA A 216 7.22 4.87 -5.90
C ALA A 216 6.29 6.02 -6.31
N GLY A 217 6.82 7.21 -6.56
CA GLY A 217 6.02 8.35 -7.04
C GLY A 217 5.44 8.17 -8.46
N GLU A 218 5.97 7.23 -9.25
CA GLU A 218 5.51 7.00 -10.63
C GLU A 218 4.13 6.34 -10.70
N LEU A 219 3.76 5.55 -9.68
CA LEU A 219 2.43 4.95 -9.59
C LEU A 219 1.37 6.06 -9.50
N GLU A 220 1.53 6.99 -8.56
CA GLU A 220 0.59 8.08 -8.33
C GLU A 220 0.47 9.03 -9.53
N GLN A 221 1.58 9.27 -10.23
CA GLN A 221 1.63 10.10 -11.45
C GLN A 221 0.98 9.41 -12.66
N SER A 222 0.89 8.08 -12.64
CA SER A 222 0.27 7.29 -13.72
C SER A 222 -1.25 7.18 -13.56
N LEU A 223 -1.81 7.57 -12.40
CA LEU A 223 -3.26 7.61 -12.18
C LEU A 223 -3.87 8.86 -12.83
N ASP A 224 -4.84 8.66 -13.72
CA ASP A 224 -5.63 9.77 -14.24
C ASP A 224 -6.56 10.36 -13.14
N PRO A 225 -7.03 11.60 -13.29
CA PRO A 225 -7.84 12.27 -12.26
C PRO A 225 -9.13 11.52 -11.88
N SER A 226 -9.73 10.76 -12.79
CA SER A 226 -10.97 10.01 -12.53
C SER A 226 -10.72 8.76 -11.70
N THR A 227 -9.70 7.97 -12.05
CA THR A 227 -9.26 6.81 -11.26
C THR A 227 -8.84 7.24 -9.86
N ARG A 228 -8.12 8.36 -9.75
CA ARG A 228 -7.72 8.97 -8.48
C ARG A 228 -8.92 9.24 -7.56
N ALA A 229 -9.93 9.94 -8.08
CA ALA A 229 -11.14 10.26 -7.32
C ALA A 229 -11.92 9.00 -6.92
N ALA A 230 -12.03 8.02 -7.82
CA ALA A 230 -12.75 6.78 -7.55
C ALA A 230 -12.06 5.91 -6.47
N LEU A 231 -10.73 5.82 -6.48
CA LEU A 231 -9.97 5.13 -5.43
C LEU A 231 -10.14 5.83 -4.08
N ALA A 232 -9.99 7.16 -4.03
CA ALA A 232 -10.18 7.92 -2.80
C ALA A 232 -11.57 7.68 -2.19
N GLU A 233 -12.63 7.80 -2.99
CA GLU A 233 -14.01 7.54 -2.54
C GLU A 233 -14.20 6.10 -2.02
N ALA A 234 -13.63 5.11 -2.70
CA ALA A 234 -13.78 3.71 -2.30
C ALA A 234 -13.06 3.38 -0.98
N PHE A 235 -11.88 3.98 -0.75
CA PHE A 235 -11.15 3.82 0.51
C PHE A 235 -11.81 4.60 1.67
N ASP A 236 -12.35 5.79 1.41
CA ASP A 236 -13.11 6.56 2.40
C ASP A 236 -14.35 5.77 2.90
N ASP A 237 -15.09 5.14 1.99
CA ASP A 237 -16.24 4.28 2.33
C ASP A 237 -15.80 3.02 3.11
N LEU A 238 -14.71 2.37 2.69
CA LEU A 238 -14.14 1.23 3.41
C LEU A 238 -13.76 1.60 4.86
N GLN A 239 -13.17 2.77 5.05
CA GLN A 239 -12.78 3.28 6.36
C GLN A 239 -13.99 3.62 7.23
N ALA A 240 -14.97 4.34 6.66
CA ALA A 240 -16.17 4.77 7.38
C ALA A 240 -17.07 3.58 7.78
N THR A 241 -17.03 2.49 7.03
CA THR A 241 -17.77 1.25 7.34
C THR A 241 -16.97 0.26 8.19
N VAL A 242 -15.74 0.60 8.59
CA VAL A 242 -14.83 -0.24 9.41
C VAL A 242 -14.63 -1.63 8.78
N GLY A 243 -14.57 -1.68 7.45
CA GLY A 243 -14.42 -2.94 6.70
C GLY A 243 -15.63 -3.87 6.77
N ALA A 244 -16.81 -3.43 7.22
CA ALA A 244 -17.98 -4.31 7.32
C ALA A 244 -18.44 -4.87 5.96
N PHE A 245 -18.19 -4.13 4.89
CA PHE A 245 -18.47 -4.54 3.51
C PHE A 245 -17.18 -4.92 2.77
N PHE A 246 -16.18 -5.48 3.48
CA PHE A 246 -14.84 -5.72 2.97
C PHE A 246 -14.82 -6.31 1.56
N GLY A 247 -15.54 -7.43 1.32
CA GLY A 247 -15.56 -8.08 0.00
C GLY A 247 -16.17 -7.21 -1.12
N GLU A 248 -17.22 -6.43 -0.82
CA GLU A 248 -17.81 -5.49 -1.79
C GLU A 248 -16.82 -4.34 -2.09
N SER A 249 -16.23 -3.77 -1.04
CA SER A 249 -15.28 -2.66 -1.15
C SER A 249 -14.00 -3.08 -1.89
N THR A 250 -13.43 -4.24 -1.59
CA THR A 250 -12.22 -4.72 -2.28
C THR A 250 -12.50 -5.05 -3.75
N ALA A 251 -13.63 -5.67 -4.07
CA ALA A 251 -14.00 -5.94 -5.46
C ALA A 251 -14.16 -4.63 -6.27
N ARG A 252 -14.77 -3.59 -5.67
CA ARG A 252 -14.87 -2.27 -6.28
C ARG A 252 -13.48 -1.64 -6.49
N ILE A 253 -12.61 -1.72 -5.48
CA ILE A 253 -11.25 -1.17 -5.55
C ILE A 253 -10.42 -1.89 -6.63
N GLU A 254 -10.48 -3.21 -6.71
CA GLU A 254 -9.78 -3.99 -7.75
C GLU A 254 -10.25 -3.60 -9.15
N GLN A 255 -11.57 -3.47 -9.36
CA GLN A 255 -12.13 -3.05 -10.65
C GLN A 255 -11.63 -1.64 -11.05
N ILE A 256 -11.52 -0.71 -10.10
CA ILE A 256 -10.95 0.61 -10.38
C ILE A 256 -9.45 0.49 -10.69
N ALA A 257 -8.73 -0.35 -9.94
CA ALA A 257 -7.30 -0.57 -10.09
C ALA A 257 -6.92 -1.22 -11.43
N GLU A 258 -7.83 -1.89 -12.13
CA GLU A 258 -7.60 -2.37 -13.51
C GLU A 258 -7.16 -1.24 -14.46
N GLN A 259 -7.62 0.00 -14.20
CA GLN A 259 -7.28 1.19 -14.99
C GLN A 259 -5.89 1.76 -14.70
N VAL A 260 -5.18 1.22 -13.71
CA VAL A 260 -3.80 1.62 -13.39
C VAL A 260 -2.88 1.17 -14.53
N VAL A 261 -2.53 2.08 -15.43
CA VAL A 261 -1.65 1.83 -16.57
C VAL A 261 -0.51 2.83 -16.60
N MET A 262 0.65 2.39 -17.10
CA MET A 262 1.83 3.23 -17.20
C MET A 262 1.64 4.30 -18.29
N SER A 263 2.01 5.55 -17.99
CA SER A 263 2.02 6.60 -19.02
C SER A 263 2.96 6.26 -20.19
N ASP A 264 2.63 6.70 -21.41
CA ASP A 264 3.44 6.45 -22.61
C ASP A 264 4.89 6.94 -22.47
N GLU A 265 5.10 8.05 -21.76
CA GLU A 265 6.43 8.59 -21.49
C GLU A 265 7.24 7.64 -20.62
N LEU A 266 6.68 7.23 -19.47
CA LEU A 266 7.36 6.33 -18.55
C LEU A 266 7.62 4.96 -19.22
N ALA A 267 6.65 4.45 -19.99
CA ALA A 267 6.80 3.21 -20.74
C ALA A 267 7.98 3.26 -21.74
N ARG A 268 8.20 4.40 -22.42
CA ARG A 268 9.38 4.58 -23.29
C ARG A 268 10.68 4.53 -22.49
N LEU A 269 10.75 5.20 -21.33
CA LEU A 269 11.93 5.22 -20.47
C LEU A 269 12.24 3.83 -19.89
N VAL A 270 11.21 3.09 -19.45
CA VAL A 270 11.35 1.71 -18.97
C VAL A 270 11.86 0.80 -20.08
N ARG A 271 11.24 0.82 -21.28
CA ARG A 271 11.72 0.04 -22.44
C ARG A 271 13.15 0.40 -22.82
N TRP A 272 13.57 1.65 -22.62
CA TRP A 272 14.95 2.06 -22.86
C TRP A 272 15.91 1.41 -21.85
N ARG A 273 15.60 1.42 -20.55
CA ARG A 273 16.41 0.75 -19.52
C ARG A 273 16.45 -0.76 -19.69
N VAL A 274 15.34 -1.37 -20.11
CA VAL A 274 15.27 -2.79 -20.45
C VAL A 274 16.22 -3.12 -21.60
N ARG A 275 16.22 -2.31 -22.68
CA ARG A 275 17.16 -2.49 -23.81
C ARG A 275 18.62 -2.43 -23.38
N GLU A 276 18.98 -1.55 -22.46
CA GLU A 276 20.34 -1.54 -21.89
C GLU A 276 20.65 -2.83 -21.12
N LEU A 277 19.70 -3.32 -20.32
CA LEU A 277 19.89 -4.50 -19.48
C LEU A 277 20.07 -5.81 -20.28
N VAL A 278 19.37 -5.92 -21.42
CA VAL A 278 19.41 -7.09 -22.31
C VAL A 278 20.43 -6.94 -23.46
N ALA A 279 21.12 -5.79 -23.57
CA ALA A 279 22.05 -5.54 -24.67
C ALA A 279 23.15 -6.61 -24.73
N GLY A 280 23.29 -7.24 -25.90
CA GLY A 280 24.27 -8.33 -26.12
C GLY A 280 23.88 -9.69 -25.50
N ARG A 281 22.66 -9.83 -24.96
CA ARG A 281 22.18 -11.05 -24.27
C ARG A 281 20.78 -11.47 -24.79
N PRO A 282 20.69 -12.04 -26.02
CA PRO A 282 19.41 -12.46 -26.58
C PRO A 282 18.75 -13.54 -25.72
N GLY A 283 17.44 -13.41 -25.46
CA GLY A 283 16.66 -14.37 -24.68
C GLY A 283 16.74 -14.21 -23.16
N LEU A 284 17.49 -13.21 -22.66
CA LEU A 284 17.60 -12.93 -21.23
C LEU A 284 16.22 -12.71 -20.59
N ARG A 285 15.96 -13.41 -19.49
CA ARG A 285 14.77 -13.24 -18.67
C ARG A 285 15.00 -12.22 -17.57
N LEU A 286 13.91 -11.55 -17.18
CA LEU A 286 13.90 -10.51 -16.17
C LEU A 286 12.96 -10.89 -15.03
N ALA A 287 13.29 -10.41 -13.84
CA ALA A 287 12.44 -10.42 -12.67
C ALA A 287 11.94 -9.00 -12.39
N VAL A 288 10.64 -8.84 -12.20
CA VAL A 288 10.01 -7.57 -11.83
C VAL A 288 9.50 -7.73 -10.39
N ARG A 289 10.06 -6.93 -9.47
CA ARG A 289 9.86 -7.11 -8.03
C ARG A 289 9.30 -5.84 -7.39
N SER A 290 8.30 -6.02 -6.54
CA SER A 290 7.72 -5.00 -5.68
C SER A 290 8.69 -4.65 -4.54
N SER A 291 8.76 -3.35 -4.21
CA SER A 291 9.57 -2.77 -3.13
C SER A 291 8.71 -1.74 -2.39
N GLY A 292 7.83 -2.23 -1.51
CA GLY A 292 6.88 -1.40 -0.77
C GLY A 292 7.54 -0.68 0.39
N ILE A 293 7.26 0.61 0.55
CA ILE A 293 7.90 1.43 1.60
C ILE A 293 7.54 0.94 3.01
N ALA A 294 6.30 0.48 3.19
CA ALA A 294 5.78 0.01 4.48
C ALA A 294 6.11 -1.48 4.77
N GLU A 295 6.64 -2.24 3.81
CA GLU A 295 6.84 -3.70 3.93
C GLU A 295 7.83 -4.10 5.04
N ASP A 296 8.77 -3.22 5.40
CA ASP A 296 9.91 -3.54 6.28
C ASP A 296 9.97 -2.67 7.56
N THR A 297 8.84 -2.12 8.02
CA THR A 297 8.81 -1.40 9.31
C THR A 297 8.74 -2.37 10.49
N ALA A 298 9.43 -2.05 11.59
CA ALA A 298 9.57 -2.92 12.77
C ALA A 298 8.25 -3.29 13.48
N GLY A 299 7.13 -2.68 13.09
CA GLY A 299 5.81 -2.89 13.68
C GLY A 299 4.75 -3.52 12.77
N SER A 300 5.03 -3.75 11.47
CA SER A 300 4.05 -4.35 10.55
C SER A 300 4.73 -5.32 9.59
N SER A 301 4.51 -6.62 9.79
CA SER A 301 4.94 -7.65 8.82
C SER A 301 3.96 -7.70 7.65
N LEU A 302 4.05 -6.70 6.78
CA LEU A 302 3.44 -6.68 5.44
C LEU A 302 4.31 -7.43 4.41
N ALA A 303 5.33 -8.16 4.87
CA ALA A 303 6.26 -8.88 4.02
C ALA A 303 5.53 -9.92 3.14
N GLY A 304 5.81 -9.89 1.83
CA GLY A 304 5.30 -10.86 0.86
C GLY A 304 3.87 -10.62 0.38
N VAL A 305 3.33 -9.42 0.63
CA VAL A 305 1.94 -9.07 0.27
C VAL A 305 1.81 -8.61 -1.19
N HIS A 306 2.87 -8.05 -1.79
CA HIS A 306 2.85 -7.53 -3.15
C HIS A 306 3.50 -8.50 -4.16
N ASP A 307 2.99 -8.50 -5.39
CA ASP A 307 3.41 -9.40 -6.45
C ASP A 307 4.88 -9.20 -6.85
N SER A 308 5.56 -10.30 -7.16
CA SER A 308 6.78 -10.35 -7.95
C SER A 308 6.58 -11.25 -9.15
N VAL A 309 7.01 -10.83 -10.33
CA VAL A 309 6.81 -11.54 -11.60
C VAL A 309 8.17 -11.99 -12.14
N LEU A 310 8.37 -13.30 -12.27
CA LEU A 310 9.60 -13.89 -12.80
C LEU A 310 9.41 -14.34 -14.26
N GLY A 311 10.51 -14.60 -14.97
CA GLY A 311 10.50 -15.13 -16.33
C GLY A 311 10.08 -14.13 -17.41
N VAL A 312 10.09 -12.84 -17.07
CA VAL A 312 9.54 -11.76 -17.90
C VAL A 312 10.44 -11.52 -19.12
N THR A 313 9.83 -11.43 -20.31
CA THR A 313 10.57 -11.04 -21.52
C THR A 313 10.72 -9.53 -21.59
N GLN A 314 11.62 -9.02 -22.44
CA GLN A 314 11.77 -7.58 -22.66
C GLN A 314 10.47 -6.87 -23.08
N ASP A 315 9.55 -7.58 -23.76
CA ASP A 315 8.31 -6.99 -24.29
C ASP A 315 7.21 -6.95 -23.23
N ASP A 316 7.28 -7.83 -22.22
CA ASP A 316 6.27 -7.99 -21.17
C ASP A 316 6.57 -7.16 -19.90
N VAL A 317 7.73 -6.49 -19.82
CA VAL A 317 8.16 -5.77 -18.59
C VAL A 317 7.15 -4.72 -18.15
N VAL A 318 6.57 -3.96 -19.09
CA VAL A 318 5.59 -2.91 -18.74
C VAL A 318 4.36 -3.52 -18.08
N ALA A 319 3.82 -4.59 -18.65
CA ALA A 319 2.66 -5.30 -18.10
C ALA A 319 2.98 -5.91 -16.73
N ALA A 320 4.20 -6.44 -16.55
CA ALA A 320 4.64 -6.96 -15.26
C ALA A 320 4.77 -5.86 -14.18
N VAL A 321 5.26 -4.66 -14.54
CA VAL A 321 5.33 -3.52 -13.61
C VAL A 321 3.93 -3.07 -13.20
N GLU A 322 3.01 -2.94 -14.16
CA GLU A 322 1.62 -2.58 -13.86
C GLU A 322 0.93 -3.64 -12.99
N ARG A 323 1.22 -4.94 -13.20
CA ARG A 323 0.73 -6.01 -12.31
C ARG A 323 1.23 -5.83 -10.87
N CYS A 324 2.52 -5.55 -10.68
CA CYS A 324 3.05 -5.23 -9.35
C CYS A 324 2.34 -4.02 -8.74
N TRP A 325 2.09 -2.96 -9.52
CA TRP A 325 1.31 -1.82 -9.06
C TRP A 325 -0.12 -2.18 -8.67
N ARG A 326 -0.85 -2.95 -9.48
CA ARG A 326 -2.22 -3.38 -9.15
C ARG A 326 -2.26 -4.25 -7.88
N SER A 327 -1.20 -5.00 -7.58
CA SER A 327 -1.14 -5.85 -6.38
C SER A 327 -1.23 -5.08 -5.05
N VAL A 328 -0.98 -3.76 -5.01
CA VAL A 328 -1.22 -2.96 -3.80
C VAL A 328 -2.71 -2.83 -3.47
N TYR A 329 -3.58 -2.99 -4.46
CA TYR A 329 -5.03 -2.90 -4.36
C TYR A 329 -5.71 -4.28 -4.26
N ALA A 330 -4.93 -5.36 -4.18
CA ALA A 330 -5.47 -6.70 -3.96
C ALA A 330 -6.09 -6.81 -2.55
N PRO A 331 -7.13 -7.66 -2.34
CA PRO A 331 -7.79 -7.84 -1.06
C PRO A 331 -6.83 -8.17 0.07
N SER A 332 -5.84 -9.04 -0.17
CA SER A 332 -4.81 -9.39 0.81
C SER A 332 -3.97 -8.17 1.22
N ALA A 333 -3.64 -7.29 0.27
CA ALA A 333 -2.88 -6.06 0.52
C ALA A 333 -3.69 -5.00 1.25
N ILE A 334 -4.95 -4.83 0.90
CA ILE A 334 -5.86 -3.92 1.60
C ILE A 334 -6.10 -4.42 3.03
N ALA A 335 -6.35 -5.73 3.21
CA ALA A 335 -6.51 -6.33 4.53
C ALA A 335 -5.27 -6.11 5.40
N ALA A 336 -4.08 -6.26 4.82
CA ALA A 336 -2.84 -6.09 5.55
C ALA A 336 -2.61 -4.63 5.98
N ARG A 337 -2.88 -3.66 5.09
CA ARG A 337 -2.79 -2.22 5.41
C ARG A 337 -3.84 -1.79 6.43
N LEU A 338 -5.09 -2.23 6.27
CA LEU A 338 -6.18 -2.03 7.25
C LEU A 338 -5.77 -2.45 8.66
N ARG A 339 -5.09 -3.61 8.81
CA ARG A 339 -4.62 -4.10 10.12
C ARG A 339 -3.50 -3.25 10.69
N ALA A 340 -2.61 -2.75 9.83
CA ALA A 340 -1.59 -1.79 10.22
C ALA A 340 -2.17 -0.40 10.56
N GLY A 341 -3.48 -0.19 10.36
CA GLY A 341 -4.11 1.12 10.51
C GLY A 341 -3.74 2.10 9.38
N ASP A 342 -3.18 1.59 8.28
CA ASP A 342 -2.85 2.34 7.08
C ASP A 342 -3.96 2.15 6.05
N LEU A 343 -4.64 3.23 5.69
CA LEU A 343 -5.71 3.23 4.68
C LEU A 343 -5.45 4.24 3.58
N ASP A 344 -4.20 4.66 3.42
CA ASP A 344 -3.83 5.54 2.33
C ASP A 344 -4.20 4.90 0.99
N TRP A 345 -5.06 5.57 0.24
CA TRP A 345 -5.47 5.14 -1.09
C TRP A 345 -4.35 5.38 -2.12
N THR A 346 -3.30 6.12 -1.76
CA THR A 346 -2.04 6.32 -2.52
C THR A 346 -0.86 5.52 -1.96
N PRO A 347 -0.94 4.18 -1.86
CA PRO A 347 0.17 3.41 -1.34
C PRO A 347 1.41 3.61 -2.21
N ARG A 348 2.55 3.86 -1.55
CA ARG A 348 3.82 4.08 -2.23
C ARG A 348 4.52 2.77 -2.50
N LEU A 349 4.48 2.34 -3.76
CA LEU A 349 5.14 1.13 -4.23
C LEU A 349 6.17 1.42 -5.33
N ALA A 350 7.44 1.23 -4.99
CA ALA A 350 8.49 1.15 -6.00
C ALA A 350 8.51 -0.24 -6.62
N VAL A 351 8.94 -0.33 -7.87
CA VAL A 351 9.07 -1.60 -8.60
C VAL A 351 10.44 -1.63 -9.26
N PHE A 352 11.20 -2.70 -9.09
CA PHE A 352 12.49 -2.82 -9.74
C PHE A 352 12.54 -3.99 -10.72
N VAL A 353 13.24 -3.77 -11.83
CA VAL A 353 13.47 -4.73 -12.89
C VAL A 353 14.91 -5.19 -12.77
N GLN A 354 15.09 -6.49 -12.54
CA GLN A 354 16.38 -7.12 -12.29
C GLN A 354 16.62 -8.21 -13.33
N ARG A 355 17.87 -8.37 -13.76
CA ARG A 355 18.28 -9.53 -14.54
C ARG A 355 17.96 -10.81 -13.76
N GLN A 356 17.20 -11.72 -14.35
CA GLN A 356 16.99 -13.02 -13.72
C GLN A 356 18.23 -13.89 -13.90
N VAL A 357 18.69 -14.50 -12.81
CA VAL A 357 19.74 -15.52 -12.82
C VAL A 357 19.12 -16.84 -13.30
N GLU A 358 19.86 -17.61 -14.08
CA GLU A 358 19.50 -19.01 -14.41
C GLU A 358 20.31 -19.94 -13.49
N PRO A 359 19.84 -20.21 -12.27
CA PRO A 359 20.64 -20.88 -11.26
C PRO A 359 20.77 -22.38 -11.51
N VAL A 360 21.94 -22.91 -11.16
CA VAL A 360 22.12 -24.34 -10.84
C VAL A 360 21.52 -24.63 -9.47
N VAL A 361 21.74 -23.73 -8.51
CA VAL A 361 21.22 -23.81 -7.13
C VAL A 361 20.79 -22.42 -6.69
N ALA A 362 19.67 -22.33 -5.98
CA ALA A 362 19.22 -21.09 -5.38
C ALA A 362 18.56 -21.37 -4.01
N GLY A 363 18.50 -20.35 -3.17
CA GLY A 363 18.05 -20.54 -1.79
C GLY A 363 17.93 -19.27 -0.98
N VAL A 364 17.69 -19.48 0.32
CA VAL A 364 17.71 -18.45 1.35
C VAL A 364 18.78 -18.76 2.40
N ALA A 365 19.33 -17.74 3.03
CA ALA A 365 20.27 -17.89 4.13
C ALA A 365 19.92 -16.93 5.26
N PHE A 366 19.88 -17.46 6.48
CA PHE A 366 19.52 -16.74 7.70
C PHE A 366 20.72 -16.70 8.64
N THR A 367 21.07 -15.52 9.13
CA THR A 367 22.14 -15.37 10.13
C THR A 367 21.56 -15.38 11.54
N GLY A 368 22.23 -16.04 12.48
CA GLY A 368 21.93 -15.95 13.91
C GLY A 368 22.16 -14.54 14.48
N GLN A 369 21.78 -14.35 15.75
CA GLN A 369 21.89 -13.05 16.45
C GLN A 369 23.33 -12.51 16.49
N ASP A 370 24.31 -13.38 16.60
CA ASP A 370 25.74 -13.06 16.63
C ASP A 370 26.41 -13.12 15.25
N GLY A 371 25.65 -13.46 14.20
CA GLY A 371 26.16 -13.66 12.84
C GLY A 371 27.09 -14.86 12.68
N VAL A 372 27.36 -15.63 13.74
CA VAL A 372 28.32 -16.75 13.70
C VAL A 372 27.67 -17.95 13.03
N GLU A 373 26.48 -18.33 13.47
CA GLU A 373 25.71 -19.41 12.85
C GLU A 373 24.91 -18.90 11.66
N VAL A 374 25.01 -19.59 10.53
CA VAL A 374 24.20 -19.34 9.34
C VAL A 374 23.47 -20.61 8.96
N VAL A 375 22.15 -20.50 8.77
CA VAL A 375 21.31 -21.58 8.25
C VAL A 375 21.02 -21.29 6.78
N VAL A 376 21.30 -22.24 5.90
CA VAL A 376 21.06 -22.13 4.46
C VAL A 376 20.02 -23.16 4.06
N GLU A 377 18.97 -22.71 3.38
CA GLU A 377 17.98 -23.57 2.73
C GLU A 377 18.08 -23.40 1.22
N TYR A 378 18.18 -24.50 0.47
CA TYR A 378 18.37 -24.44 -0.98
C TYR A 378 17.64 -25.54 -1.76
N VAL A 379 17.47 -25.29 -3.06
CA VAL A 379 16.98 -26.26 -4.07
C VAL A 379 17.84 -26.17 -5.34
N GLU A 380 17.83 -27.24 -6.11
CA GLU A 380 18.35 -27.21 -7.49
C GLU A 380 17.38 -26.45 -8.41
N GLY A 381 17.92 -25.60 -9.29
CA GLY A 381 17.14 -24.73 -10.17
C GLY A 381 16.62 -23.47 -9.48
N LEU A 382 15.52 -22.90 -10.01
CA LEU A 382 14.96 -21.62 -9.55
C LEU A 382 14.32 -21.74 -8.15
N ALA A 383 14.70 -20.85 -7.24
CA ALA A 383 14.18 -20.78 -5.87
C ALA A 383 12.71 -20.33 -5.75
N ASP A 384 12.00 -20.07 -6.84
CA ASP A 384 10.55 -19.78 -6.80
C ASP A 384 9.75 -20.94 -6.19
N VAL A 385 10.31 -22.16 -6.29
CA VAL A 385 9.77 -23.39 -5.71
C VAL A 385 9.92 -23.46 -4.18
N LEU A 386 10.89 -22.73 -3.61
CA LEU A 386 11.11 -22.62 -2.15
C LEU A 386 10.10 -21.66 -1.51
N VAL A 387 9.91 -20.49 -2.13
CA VAL A 387 8.98 -19.45 -1.63
C VAL A 387 7.52 -19.89 -1.81
N SER A 388 7.20 -20.63 -2.87
CA SER A 388 5.87 -21.24 -3.08
C SER A 388 5.65 -22.55 -2.31
N GLY A 389 6.72 -23.17 -1.78
CA GLY A 389 6.66 -24.31 -0.87
C GLY A 389 6.24 -25.65 -1.49
N VAL A 390 6.52 -25.86 -2.79
CA VAL A 390 6.12 -27.06 -3.55
C VAL A 390 7.17 -28.20 -3.46
N THR A 391 8.41 -27.87 -3.08
CA THR A 391 9.51 -28.84 -2.89
C THR A 391 10.12 -28.68 -1.50
N VAL A 392 10.52 -29.79 -0.88
CA VAL A 392 11.19 -29.78 0.44
C VAL A 392 12.61 -29.21 0.28
N PRO A 393 12.96 -28.08 0.93
CA PRO A 393 14.32 -27.52 0.91
C PRO A 393 15.33 -28.49 1.50
N VAL A 394 16.57 -28.46 1.01
CA VAL A 394 17.71 -29.01 1.76
C VAL A 394 18.21 -27.93 2.72
N MET A 395 18.24 -28.25 4.02
CA MET A 395 18.72 -27.35 5.06
C MET A 395 20.13 -27.77 5.52
N VAL A 396 21.05 -26.81 5.56
CA VAL A 396 22.43 -27.01 6.00
C VAL A 396 22.87 -25.82 6.86
N THR A 397 23.59 -26.08 7.95
CA THR A 397 24.18 -25.03 8.79
C THR A 397 25.66 -24.77 8.47
N SER A 398 26.14 -23.57 8.81
CA SER A 398 27.56 -23.23 8.71
C SER A 398 28.47 -24.16 9.52
N VAL A 399 27.95 -24.76 10.60
CA VAL A 399 28.67 -25.74 11.42
C VAL A 399 28.81 -27.06 10.68
N GLN A 400 27.74 -27.53 10.02
CA GLN A 400 27.77 -28.75 9.21
C GLN A 400 28.69 -28.61 7.99
N LEU A 401 28.74 -27.43 7.36
CA LEU A 401 29.66 -27.15 6.25
C LEU A 401 31.14 -27.14 6.69
N ALA A 402 31.40 -26.75 7.94
CA ALA A 402 32.75 -26.69 8.50
C ALA A 402 33.25 -28.04 9.05
N ALA A 403 32.35 -29.00 9.31
CA ALA A 403 32.71 -30.31 9.83
C ALA A 403 33.21 -31.25 8.71
N ASP A 404 34.47 -31.67 8.81
CA ASP A 404 35.06 -32.72 7.96
C ASP A 404 34.65 -34.10 8.53
N GLN A 405 33.46 -34.58 8.19
CA GLN A 405 33.07 -35.96 8.46
C GLN A 405 33.10 -36.81 7.19
N GLU A 406 33.97 -37.84 7.19
CA GLU A 406 33.97 -38.90 6.19
C GLU A 406 32.64 -39.65 6.23
N GLY A 407 31.72 -39.29 5.34
CA GLY A 407 30.47 -40.03 5.14
C GLY A 407 29.27 -39.21 4.65
N ASP A 408 29.26 -37.88 4.87
CA ASP A 408 28.13 -37.02 4.50
C ASP A 408 28.54 -36.01 3.41
N GLN A 409 28.36 -36.39 2.14
CA GLN A 409 28.66 -35.52 1.00
C GLN A 409 27.57 -34.47 0.84
N VAL A 410 27.69 -33.35 1.57
CA VAL A 410 26.86 -32.15 1.34
C VAL A 410 27.08 -31.68 -0.11
N GLN A 411 26.03 -31.77 -0.93
CA GLN A 411 26.07 -31.31 -2.32
C GLN A 411 26.31 -29.79 -2.39
N HIS A 412 26.96 -29.34 -3.46
CA HIS A 412 27.27 -27.92 -3.70
C HIS A 412 28.05 -27.20 -2.58
N ARG A 413 28.81 -27.95 -1.75
CA ARG A 413 29.53 -27.42 -0.58
C ARG A 413 30.27 -26.10 -0.83
N GLY A 414 31.03 -26.00 -1.94
CA GLY A 414 31.75 -24.77 -2.28
C GLY A 414 30.83 -23.54 -2.42
N THR A 415 29.76 -23.67 -3.21
CA THR A 415 28.74 -22.62 -3.38
C THR A 415 28.09 -22.25 -2.05
N LEU A 416 27.73 -23.23 -1.23
CA LEU A 416 27.10 -22.97 0.08
C LEU A 416 28.07 -22.28 1.06
N THR A 417 29.38 -22.58 0.99
CA THR A 417 30.40 -21.85 1.75
C THR A 417 30.47 -20.38 1.33
N ASP A 418 30.41 -20.08 0.04
CA ASP A 418 30.39 -18.70 -0.47
C ASP A 418 29.12 -17.95 -0.02
N VAL A 419 27.97 -18.63 0.01
CA VAL A 419 26.71 -18.08 0.55
C VAL A 419 26.84 -17.75 2.04
N VAL A 420 27.44 -18.63 2.85
CA VAL A 420 27.68 -18.37 4.27
C VAL A 420 28.58 -17.15 4.46
N ALA A 421 29.65 -17.02 3.65
CA ALA A 421 30.53 -15.87 3.69
C ALA A 421 29.79 -14.57 3.33
N LEU A 422 28.97 -14.60 2.27
CA LEU A 422 28.12 -13.48 1.88
C LEU A 422 27.13 -13.08 2.99
N ALA A 423 26.45 -14.04 3.61
CA ALA A 423 25.48 -13.77 4.67
C ALA A 423 26.13 -13.13 5.91
N ARG A 424 27.31 -13.61 6.33
CA ARG A 424 28.08 -13.04 7.45
C ARG A 424 28.53 -11.61 7.17
N ASP A 425 29.04 -11.39 5.97
CA ASP A 425 29.47 -10.06 5.53
C ASP A 425 28.30 -9.06 5.50
N LEU A 426 27.12 -9.49 5.03
CA LEU A 426 25.90 -8.68 5.09
C LEU A 426 25.45 -8.43 6.54
N HIS A 427 25.50 -9.44 7.43
CA HIS A 427 25.19 -9.27 8.84
C HIS A 427 26.06 -8.17 9.49
N GLU A 428 27.37 -8.23 9.30
CA GLU A 428 28.31 -7.25 9.87
C GLU A 428 28.01 -5.82 9.39
N ARG A 429 27.69 -5.64 8.10
CA ARG A 429 27.34 -4.33 7.52
C ARG A 429 26.00 -3.80 8.03
N HIS A 430 25.00 -4.67 8.16
CA HIS A 430 23.67 -4.30 8.61
C HIS A 430 23.61 -4.12 10.14
N GLY A 431 24.59 -4.67 10.87
CA GLY A 431 24.70 -4.63 12.33
C GLY A 431 23.60 -5.40 13.06
N ARG A 432 22.91 -6.32 12.35
CA ARG A 432 21.78 -7.11 12.84
C ARG A 432 21.59 -8.35 11.96
N PRO A 433 20.83 -9.35 12.44
CA PRO A 433 20.49 -10.53 11.65
C PRO A 433 19.84 -10.18 10.31
N VAL A 434 20.24 -10.90 9.27
CA VAL A 434 19.77 -10.76 7.90
C VAL A 434 19.19 -12.06 7.37
N ASP A 435 18.23 -11.91 6.46
CA ASP A 435 17.69 -12.93 5.59
C ASP A 435 18.09 -12.59 4.15
N VAL A 436 18.74 -13.53 3.48
CA VAL A 436 19.44 -13.36 2.21
C VAL A 436 18.88 -14.33 1.17
N GLU A 437 18.23 -13.81 0.12
CA GLU A 437 17.89 -14.59 -1.07
C GLU A 437 19.08 -14.60 -2.04
N TRP A 438 19.49 -15.77 -2.49
CA TRP A 438 20.66 -15.95 -3.34
C TRP A 438 20.40 -16.95 -4.48
N ALA A 439 21.16 -16.80 -5.56
CA ALA A 439 21.12 -17.68 -6.71
C ALA A 439 22.55 -17.88 -7.24
N ALA A 440 22.92 -19.12 -7.56
CA ALA A 440 24.25 -19.44 -8.07
C ALA A 440 24.16 -19.99 -9.51
N ASP A 441 24.88 -19.34 -10.42
CA ASP A 441 25.06 -19.79 -11.81
C ASP A 441 26.54 -20.16 -12.07
N ALA A 442 26.93 -20.28 -13.33
CA ALA A 442 28.31 -20.61 -13.71
C ALA A 442 29.34 -19.55 -13.28
N ASP A 443 28.92 -18.29 -13.07
CA ASP A 443 29.78 -17.18 -12.69
C ASP A 443 29.92 -17.04 -11.15
N GLY A 444 29.13 -17.78 -10.38
CA GLY A 444 29.21 -17.85 -8.92
C GLY A 444 27.91 -17.46 -8.21
N VAL A 445 28.02 -17.11 -6.93
CA VAL A 445 26.89 -16.73 -6.07
C VAL A 445 26.50 -15.27 -6.32
N HIS A 446 25.22 -15.06 -6.60
CA HIS A 446 24.60 -13.74 -6.76
C HIS A 446 23.60 -13.47 -5.65
N LEU A 447 23.70 -12.29 -5.05
CA LEU A 447 22.71 -11.76 -4.12
C LEU A 447 21.48 -11.28 -4.91
N VAL A 448 20.32 -11.87 -4.63
CA VAL A 448 19.05 -11.51 -5.26
C VAL A 448 18.29 -10.50 -4.41
N GLN A 449 18.25 -10.72 -3.09
CA GLN A 449 17.57 -9.85 -2.13
C GLN A 449 18.20 -9.99 -0.74
N VAL A 450 18.17 -8.92 0.06
CA VAL A 450 18.57 -8.95 1.47
C VAL A 450 17.59 -8.13 2.29
N ARG A 451 17.19 -8.65 3.46
CA ARG A 451 16.31 -7.95 4.41
C ARG A 451 16.78 -8.17 5.85
N PRO A 452 16.52 -7.24 6.78
CA PRO A 452 16.69 -7.49 8.21
C PRO A 452 15.75 -8.61 8.68
N GLN A 453 16.20 -9.44 9.61
CA GLN A 453 15.31 -10.38 10.30
C GLN A 453 14.45 -9.61 11.32
N THR A 454 13.14 -9.56 11.12
CA THR A 454 12.21 -8.75 11.93
C THR A 454 11.49 -9.54 13.03
N SER A 455 11.70 -10.85 13.13
CA SER A 455 11.05 -11.70 14.14
C SER A 455 12.02 -12.12 15.25
N THR A 456 11.84 -11.59 16.46
CA THR A 456 12.24 -12.28 17.70
C THR A 456 11.40 -13.55 17.86
N ALA A 457 12.03 -14.64 18.33
CA ALA A 457 11.52 -16.01 18.40
C ALA A 457 10.08 -16.18 18.95
N THR A 458 9.10 -15.94 18.09
CA THR A 458 7.72 -16.36 18.19
C THR A 458 7.42 -17.01 16.84
N VAL A 459 6.91 -18.25 16.82
CA VAL A 459 6.56 -18.92 15.57
C VAL A 459 5.51 -18.08 14.87
N THR A 460 5.93 -17.29 13.89
CA THR A 460 5.11 -16.34 13.12
C THR A 460 4.78 -16.90 11.74
N ASP A 461 5.61 -17.82 11.24
CA ASP A 461 5.43 -18.55 10.00
C ASP A 461 5.56 -20.06 10.22
N SER A 462 4.91 -20.83 9.35
CA SER A 462 5.05 -22.29 9.26
C SER A 462 5.14 -22.71 7.80
N ALA A 463 6.17 -23.50 7.47
CA ALA A 463 6.32 -24.09 6.13
C ALA A 463 5.33 -25.23 5.86
N THR A 464 4.70 -25.78 6.90
CA THR A 464 3.66 -26.83 6.81
C THR A 464 2.27 -26.28 7.15
N PRO A 465 1.18 -26.95 6.72
CA PRO A 465 -0.17 -26.63 7.16
C PRO A 465 -0.26 -26.55 8.69
N TRP A 466 -0.83 -25.47 9.21
CA TRP A 466 -1.02 -25.27 10.65
C TRP A 466 -2.42 -24.76 10.93
N PHE A 467 -3.15 -25.42 11.83
CA PHE A 467 -4.44 -24.95 12.31
C PHE A 467 -4.67 -25.32 13.78
N GLU A 468 -5.02 -24.30 14.56
CA GLU A 468 -5.37 -24.41 15.97
C GLU A 468 -6.60 -23.55 16.26
N ALA A 469 -7.52 -24.04 17.09
CA ALA A 469 -8.73 -23.31 17.48
C ALA A 469 -9.09 -23.64 18.93
N HIS A 470 -9.54 -22.63 19.68
CA HIS A 470 -10.00 -22.73 21.06
C HIS A 470 -11.40 -22.12 21.18
N ASP A 471 -12.24 -22.64 22.07
CA ASP A 471 -13.53 -22.03 22.39
C ASP A 471 -13.32 -20.64 23.04
N LEU A 472 -14.00 -19.64 22.50
CA LEU A 472 -13.80 -18.24 22.88
C LEU A 472 -14.24 -17.92 24.32
N TYR A 473 -15.19 -18.68 24.88
CA TYR A 473 -15.87 -18.33 26.12
C TYR A 473 -15.52 -19.25 27.29
N THR A 474 -15.05 -20.47 27.01
CA THR A 474 -14.97 -21.54 28.00
C THR A 474 -13.61 -22.23 28.11
N GLU A 475 -12.71 -22.06 27.12
CA GLU A 475 -11.39 -22.70 27.11
C GLU A 475 -10.28 -21.68 27.39
N ASP A 476 -9.26 -22.11 28.14
CA ASP A 476 -8.01 -21.37 28.28
C ASP A 476 -7.11 -21.64 27.06
N LEU A 477 -6.40 -20.61 26.60
CA LEU A 477 -5.48 -20.73 25.47
C LEU A 477 -4.32 -21.68 25.80
N SER A 478 -3.93 -22.50 24.82
CA SER A 478 -2.77 -23.38 24.96
C SER A 478 -1.45 -22.61 25.11
N PRO A 479 -0.46 -23.14 25.87
CA PRO A 479 0.86 -22.52 25.98
C PRO A 479 1.52 -22.35 24.60
N GLY A 480 1.79 -21.11 24.20
CA GLY A 480 2.38 -20.77 22.90
C GLY A 480 1.39 -20.24 21.85
N PHE A 481 0.08 -20.28 22.13
CA PHE A 481 -0.90 -19.61 21.28
C PHE A 481 -0.66 -18.10 21.29
N THR A 482 -0.44 -17.51 20.11
CA THR A 482 -0.19 -16.08 19.98
C THR A 482 -1.43 -15.39 19.43
N LEU A 483 -2.03 -14.51 20.21
CA LEU A 483 -3.24 -13.78 19.81
C LEU A 483 -2.99 -12.75 18.69
N GLY A 484 -1.76 -12.24 18.58
CA GLY A 484 -1.40 -11.27 17.54
C GLY A 484 -2.34 -10.07 17.51
N GLU A 485 -2.82 -9.72 16.33
CA GLU A 485 -3.66 -8.54 16.04
C GLU A 485 -5.06 -8.60 16.68
N VAL A 486 -5.54 -9.80 17.08
CA VAL A 486 -6.85 -9.95 17.75
C VAL A 486 -6.79 -9.92 19.28
N ALA A 487 -5.63 -9.64 19.88
CA ALA A 487 -5.50 -9.64 21.34
C ALA A 487 -6.49 -8.69 22.04
N GLY A 488 -6.69 -7.47 21.53
CA GLY A 488 -7.66 -6.52 22.08
C GLY A 488 -9.11 -6.99 21.93
N VAL A 489 -9.46 -7.51 20.74
CA VAL A 489 -10.80 -8.07 20.46
C VAL A 489 -11.10 -9.27 21.36
N TYR A 490 -10.14 -10.20 21.47
CA TYR A 490 -10.22 -11.35 22.36
C TYR A 490 -10.41 -10.92 23.82
N GLY A 491 -9.60 -9.97 24.30
CA GLY A 491 -9.70 -9.44 25.66
C GLY A 491 -11.07 -8.81 25.95
N SER A 492 -11.65 -8.09 24.98
CA SER A 492 -13.00 -7.54 25.08
C SER A 492 -14.06 -8.64 25.24
N TYR A 493 -14.02 -9.69 24.41
CA TYR A 493 -14.98 -10.77 24.49
C TYR A 493 -14.83 -11.62 25.77
N VAL A 494 -13.61 -11.99 26.14
CA VAL A 494 -13.38 -12.81 27.33
C VAL A 494 -13.63 -12.02 28.62
N GLY A 495 -13.27 -10.73 28.64
CA GLY A 495 -13.48 -9.87 29.81
C GLY A 495 -14.94 -9.51 30.06
N LYS A 496 -15.67 -9.12 29.00
CA LYS A 496 -17.07 -8.66 29.11
C LYS A 496 -18.07 -9.80 28.90
N ARG A 497 -17.98 -10.52 27.77
CA ARG A 497 -19.03 -11.44 27.33
C ARG A 497 -18.94 -12.83 27.95
N ALA A 498 -17.75 -13.36 28.21
CA ALA A 498 -17.63 -14.72 28.76
C ALA A 498 -18.32 -14.90 30.14
N PRO A 499 -18.22 -13.97 31.12
CA PRO A 499 -18.99 -14.05 32.36
C PRO A 499 -20.51 -14.04 32.12
N ALA A 500 -20.99 -13.17 31.23
CA ALA A 500 -22.39 -13.06 30.85
C ALA A 500 -22.90 -14.34 30.17
N TYR A 501 -22.12 -14.94 29.26
CA TYR A 501 -22.47 -16.19 28.59
C TYR A 501 -22.55 -17.35 29.58
N ARG A 502 -21.62 -17.44 30.53
CA ARG A 502 -21.69 -18.45 31.61
C ARG A 502 -22.95 -18.29 32.46
N LEU A 503 -23.38 -17.07 32.76
CA LEU A 503 -24.61 -16.81 33.49
C LEU A 503 -25.86 -17.18 32.67
N ALA A 504 -25.88 -16.84 31.38
CA ALA A 504 -26.96 -17.23 30.46
C ALA A 504 -27.10 -18.77 30.39
N VAL A 505 -26.00 -19.49 30.21
CA VAL A 505 -25.99 -20.96 30.20
C VAL A 505 -26.46 -21.53 31.55
N ALA A 506 -26.00 -20.97 32.67
CA ALA A 506 -26.41 -21.41 34.02
C ALA A 506 -27.91 -21.20 34.30
N THR A 507 -28.55 -20.25 33.61
CA THR A 507 -29.99 -19.95 33.73
C THR A 507 -30.84 -20.67 32.67
N GLY A 508 -30.23 -21.52 31.84
CA GLY A 508 -30.89 -22.34 30.81
C GLY A 508 -31.07 -21.66 29.46
N VAL A 509 -30.55 -20.44 29.30
CA VAL A 509 -30.64 -19.64 28.07
C VAL A 509 -29.60 -20.10 27.06
N ALA A 510 -29.99 -20.15 25.78
CA ALA A 510 -29.07 -20.49 24.70
C ALA A 510 -28.13 -19.32 24.37
N VAL A 511 -26.91 -19.63 23.93
CA VAL A 511 -25.90 -18.63 23.51
C VAL A 511 -25.28 -19.07 22.19
N GLY A 512 -24.75 -18.09 21.43
CA GLY A 512 -23.98 -18.39 20.21
C GLY A 512 -22.63 -19.02 20.52
N ARG A 513 -22.05 -19.71 19.53
CA ARG A 513 -20.69 -20.27 19.65
C ARG A 513 -19.65 -19.28 19.15
N GLY A 514 -18.44 -19.39 19.67
CA GLY A 514 -17.32 -18.56 19.27
C GLY A 514 -16.00 -19.29 19.43
N TRP A 515 -15.05 -18.94 18.57
CA TRP A 515 -13.72 -19.53 18.53
C TRP A 515 -12.68 -18.44 18.34
N VAL A 516 -11.52 -18.66 18.92
CA VAL A 516 -10.29 -17.99 18.51
C VAL A 516 -9.44 -19.00 17.76
N CYS A 517 -9.11 -18.66 16.52
CA CYS A 517 -8.45 -19.56 15.59
C CYS A 517 -7.10 -18.98 15.16
N ARG A 518 -6.17 -19.86 14.80
CA ARG A 518 -4.89 -19.50 14.21
C ARG A 518 -4.52 -20.47 13.10
N LEU A 519 -4.21 -19.95 11.91
CA LEU A 519 -3.84 -20.77 10.74
C LEU A 519 -2.93 -20.04 9.74
N ASN A 520 -2.37 -20.77 8.78
CA ASN A 520 -1.69 -20.22 7.60
C ASN A 520 -2.42 -20.57 6.29
N GLY A 521 -1.98 -19.99 5.17
CA GLY A 521 -2.56 -20.28 3.84
C GLY A 521 -2.52 -21.75 3.45
N LYS A 522 -1.42 -22.44 3.78
CA LYS A 522 -1.26 -23.87 3.51
C LYS A 522 -2.30 -24.74 4.23
N ALA A 523 -2.80 -24.31 5.39
CA ALA A 523 -3.87 -25.00 6.11
C ALA A 523 -5.22 -24.95 5.37
N LEU A 524 -5.46 -23.91 4.58
CA LEU A 524 -6.71 -23.76 3.81
C LEU A 524 -6.64 -24.49 2.46
N ALA A 525 -5.45 -24.88 2.03
CA ALA A 525 -5.23 -25.76 0.87
C ALA A 525 -5.17 -27.25 1.26
N ASP A 526 -5.13 -27.57 2.57
CA ASP A 526 -5.09 -28.93 3.09
C ASP A 526 -6.51 -29.44 3.39
N ASP A 527 -6.92 -30.50 2.68
CA ASP A 527 -8.29 -31.04 2.75
C ASP A 527 -8.68 -31.48 4.17
N ASP A 528 -7.76 -32.09 4.93
CA ASP A 528 -8.00 -32.56 6.30
C ASP A 528 -8.24 -31.38 7.24
N THR A 529 -7.44 -30.32 7.10
CA THR A 529 -7.60 -29.10 7.90
C THR A 529 -8.87 -28.35 7.56
N VAL A 530 -9.22 -28.26 6.26
CA VAL A 530 -10.50 -27.70 5.81
C VAL A 530 -11.68 -28.50 6.38
N ALA A 531 -11.60 -29.84 6.39
CA ALA A 531 -12.63 -30.68 6.97
C ALA A 531 -12.78 -30.44 8.49
N ARG A 532 -11.67 -30.27 9.22
CA ARG A 532 -11.69 -29.89 10.65
C ARG A 532 -12.32 -28.52 10.88
N LEU A 533 -11.97 -27.52 10.07
CA LEU A 533 -12.54 -26.17 10.16
C LEU A 533 -14.05 -26.20 9.89
N ARG A 534 -14.50 -26.92 8.86
CA ARG A 534 -15.94 -27.09 8.56
C ARG A 534 -16.69 -27.79 9.69
N SER A 535 -16.14 -28.89 10.21
CA SER A 535 -16.70 -29.61 11.36
C SER A 535 -16.82 -28.72 12.61
N LEU A 536 -15.89 -27.79 12.81
CA LEU A 536 -15.95 -26.83 13.90
C LEU A 536 -17.18 -25.90 13.80
N VAL A 537 -17.52 -25.45 12.59
CA VAL A 537 -18.56 -24.43 12.34
C VAL A 537 -19.95 -24.99 12.00
N ASP A 538 -20.04 -26.19 11.42
CA ASP A 538 -21.30 -26.77 10.90
C ASP A 538 -22.25 -27.26 12.00
N GLY A 539 -21.77 -27.38 13.26
CA GLY A 539 -22.57 -27.87 14.39
C GLY A 539 -23.41 -26.81 15.12
N GLY A 540 -23.58 -25.61 14.57
CA GLY A 540 -24.27 -24.46 15.21
C GLY A 540 -25.62 -24.11 14.57
N PRO A 541 -26.45 -23.29 15.21
CA PRO A 541 -27.77 -22.90 14.71
C PRO A 541 -27.75 -21.81 13.61
N ALA A 542 -26.56 -21.42 13.14
CA ALA A 542 -26.37 -20.36 12.16
C ALA A 542 -25.70 -20.87 10.88
N ASP A 543 -26.17 -20.39 9.73
CA ASP A 543 -25.54 -20.62 8.42
C ASP A 543 -24.46 -19.58 8.08
N GLU A 544 -24.40 -18.50 8.86
CA GLU A 544 -23.43 -17.39 8.73
C GLU A 544 -22.54 -17.31 9.98
N CYS A 545 -21.33 -16.79 9.83
CA CYS A 545 -20.45 -16.44 10.95
C CYS A 545 -19.89 -15.03 10.81
N VAL A 546 -19.46 -14.48 11.95
CA VAL A 546 -18.79 -13.19 12.05
C VAL A 546 -17.30 -13.43 12.23
N LEU A 547 -16.49 -12.80 11.39
CA LEU A 547 -15.03 -12.77 11.51
C LEU A 547 -14.55 -11.43 12.05
N ASP A 548 -13.75 -11.50 13.10
CA ASP A 548 -13.01 -10.39 13.66
C ASP A 548 -11.51 -10.65 13.46
N LEU A 549 -10.88 -9.85 12.61
CA LEU A 549 -9.49 -10.01 12.16
C LEU A 549 -8.50 -9.07 12.88
N GLY A 550 -9.01 -8.16 13.70
CA GLY A 550 -8.25 -7.22 14.52
C GLY A 550 -9.12 -6.08 15.02
N GLU A 551 -8.53 -5.08 15.67
CA GLU A 551 -9.29 -3.92 16.16
C GLU A 551 -9.87 -3.09 15.00
N HIS A 552 -9.16 -3.02 13.87
CA HIS A 552 -9.49 -2.22 12.69
C HIS A 552 -10.35 -2.95 11.65
N VAL A 553 -10.40 -4.28 11.69
CA VAL A 553 -11.15 -5.12 10.75
C VAL A 553 -11.98 -6.12 11.53
N ARG A 554 -13.27 -5.84 11.69
CA ARG A 554 -14.15 -6.64 12.55
C ARG A 554 -15.58 -6.62 12.07
N GLN A 555 -16.38 -7.55 12.57
CA GLN A 555 -17.76 -7.77 12.19
C GLN A 555 -17.98 -8.11 10.70
N ILE A 556 -17.03 -8.83 10.07
CA ILE A 556 -17.21 -9.30 8.70
C ILE A 556 -18.16 -10.51 8.75
N VAL A 557 -19.37 -10.35 8.22
CA VAL A 557 -20.35 -11.44 8.14
C VAL A 557 -20.07 -12.25 6.87
N VAL A 558 -19.85 -13.55 7.03
CA VAL A 558 -19.58 -14.48 5.92
C VAL A 558 -20.51 -15.69 6.00
N PRO A 559 -21.05 -16.17 4.87
CA PRO A 559 -21.68 -17.49 4.81
C PRO A 559 -20.67 -18.59 5.16
N LYS A 560 -21.03 -19.53 6.04
CA LYS A 560 -20.12 -20.62 6.46
C LYS A 560 -19.62 -21.46 5.28
N GLU A 561 -20.45 -21.64 4.26
CA GLU A 561 -20.11 -22.34 3.01
C GLU A 561 -18.96 -21.66 2.23
N ARG A 562 -18.79 -20.33 2.36
CA ARG A 562 -17.71 -19.54 1.74
C ARG A 562 -16.59 -19.17 2.70
N LEU A 563 -16.60 -19.68 3.94
CA LEU A 563 -15.63 -19.32 4.97
C LEU A 563 -14.17 -19.55 4.52
N VAL A 564 -13.90 -20.67 3.86
CA VAL A 564 -12.54 -21.02 3.40
C VAL A 564 -12.03 -20.01 2.37
N GLU A 565 -12.89 -19.57 1.45
CA GLU A 565 -12.56 -18.58 0.42
C GLU A 565 -12.14 -17.25 1.05
N HIS A 566 -12.98 -16.72 1.97
CA HIS A 566 -12.69 -15.47 2.68
C HIS A 566 -11.44 -15.55 3.58
N LEU A 567 -11.23 -16.67 4.27
CA LEU A 567 -10.03 -16.84 5.07
C LEU A 567 -8.78 -16.96 4.19
N THR A 568 -8.89 -17.50 2.97
CA THR A 568 -7.79 -17.62 2.03
C THR A 568 -7.33 -16.26 1.55
N GLU A 569 -8.27 -15.37 1.24
CA GLU A 569 -7.99 -13.96 0.91
C GLU A 569 -7.28 -13.25 2.07
N PHE A 570 -7.73 -13.50 3.30
CA PHE A 570 -7.18 -12.88 4.52
C PHE A 570 -5.72 -13.26 4.79
N VAL A 571 -5.35 -14.53 4.58
CA VAL A 571 -4.00 -15.04 4.88
C VAL A 571 -3.00 -14.90 3.73
N GLY A 572 -3.39 -14.26 2.63
CA GLY A 572 -2.50 -14.02 1.49
C GLY A 572 -2.41 -15.20 0.51
N GLY A 573 -3.43 -16.05 0.46
CA GLY A 573 -3.54 -17.14 -0.51
C GLY A 573 -3.07 -18.52 0.01
N PRO A 574 -3.27 -19.58 -0.80
CA PRO A 574 -3.10 -20.98 -0.38
C PRO A 574 -1.63 -21.40 -0.14
N SER A 575 -0.66 -20.64 -0.66
CA SER A 575 0.77 -20.88 -0.43
C SER A 575 1.33 -20.13 0.78
N GLY A 576 0.54 -19.28 1.43
CA GLY A 576 0.99 -18.42 2.53
C GLY A 576 1.52 -19.21 3.73
N THR A 577 2.72 -18.88 4.19
CA THR A 577 3.37 -19.50 5.37
C THR A 577 3.02 -18.78 6.67
N ALA A 578 2.58 -17.53 6.60
CA ALA A 578 2.31 -16.70 7.78
C ALA A 578 1.12 -17.21 8.60
N LEU A 579 1.34 -17.36 9.91
CA LEU A 579 0.33 -17.73 10.88
C LEU A 579 -0.46 -16.48 11.29
N ARG A 580 -1.76 -16.49 11.02
CA ARG A 580 -2.69 -15.40 11.35
C ARG A 580 -3.73 -15.88 12.35
N SER A 581 -3.99 -15.04 13.34
CA SER A 581 -5.00 -15.29 14.38
C SER A 581 -6.25 -14.45 14.10
N PHE A 582 -7.42 -15.05 14.28
CA PHE A 582 -8.71 -14.38 14.10
C PHE A 582 -9.72 -14.90 15.12
N VAL A 583 -10.75 -14.11 15.39
CA VAL A 583 -11.91 -14.54 16.19
C VAL A 583 -13.07 -14.78 15.23
N MET A 584 -13.76 -15.91 15.42
CA MET A 584 -14.93 -16.30 14.63
C MET A 584 -16.10 -16.58 15.57
N ARG A 585 -17.29 -16.11 15.25
CA ARG A 585 -18.50 -16.33 16.07
C ARG A 585 -19.69 -16.66 15.20
N ASP A 586 -20.66 -17.40 15.72
CA ASP A 586 -21.92 -17.58 15.00
C ASP A 586 -22.60 -16.23 14.76
N PHE A 587 -23.06 -16.01 13.52
CA PHE A 587 -23.92 -14.88 13.21
C PHE A 587 -25.37 -15.31 13.28
N LEU A 588 -25.98 -15.10 14.45
CA LEU A 588 -27.38 -15.41 14.68
C LEU A 588 -28.24 -14.31 14.05
N ARG A 589 -28.69 -14.51 12.81
CA ARG A 589 -29.66 -13.61 12.16
C ARG A 589 -31.04 -13.71 12.83
N GLY A 590 -31.48 -14.97 12.99
CA GLY A 590 -32.76 -15.35 13.61
C GLY A 590 -34.01 -14.85 12.89
N GLU A 591 -35.15 -15.27 13.41
CA GLU A 591 -36.48 -14.86 13.00
C GLU A 591 -36.85 -13.48 13.57
N LEU A 592 -36.35 -13.16 14.77
CA LEU A 592 -36.55 -11.90 15.46
C LEU A 592 -35.25 -11.46 16.16
N GLY A 593 -34.88 -10.19 16.01
CA GLY A 593 -33.91 -9.51 16.88
C GLY A 593 -34.64 -8.78 18.00
N MET A 594 -34.11 -8.83 19.23
CA MET A 594 -34.78 -8.25 20.39
C MET A 594 -33.82 -7.55 21.33
N ILE A 595 -34.30 -6.48 21.97
CA ILE A 595 -33.64 -5.83 23.11
C ILE A 595 -34.61 -5.82 24.29
N SER A 596 -34.20 -6.39 25.43
CA SER A 596 -35.00 -6.41 26.64
C SER A 596 -34.40 -5.53 27.73
N ARG A 597 -35.26 -4.95 28.56
CA ARG A 597 -34.86 -4.23 29.79
C ARG A 597 -35.95 -4.27 30.84
N LEU A 598 -35.57 -4.14 32.10
CA LEU A 598 -36.54 -4.00 33.18
C LEU A 598 -37.12 -2.58 33.20
N ALA A 599 -38.41 -2.48 33.53
CA ALA A 599 -39.15 -1.22 33.67
C ALA A 599 -40.07 -1.31 34.89
N GLY A 600 -39.63 -0.76 36.02
CA GLY A 600 -40.31 -0.96 37.31
C GLY A 600 -40.25 -2.43 37.74
N ASP A 601 -41.40 -3.01 38.08
CA ASP A 601 -41.55 -4.44 38.43
C ASP A 601 -41.78 -5.35 37.19
N GLY A 602 -41.68 -4.78 35.99
CA GLY A 602 -41.98 -5.40 34.72
C GLY A 602 -40.80 -5.45 33.75
N ILE A 603 -41.06 -5.88 32.52
CA ILE A 603 -40.08 -5.93 31.42
C ILE A 603 -40.65 -5.27 30.16
N VAL A 604 -39.79 -4.58 29.41
CA VAL A 604 -40.06 -4.13 28.04
C VAL A 604 -39.13 -4.89 27.11
N VAL A 605 -39.70 -5.46 26.05
CA VAL A 605 -38.98 -6.15 24.98
C VAL A 605 -39.29 -5.46 23.67
N GLU A 606 -38.32 -4.77 23.09
CA GLU A 606 -38.41 -4.29 21.72
C GLU A 606 -37.94 -5.38 20.76
N PHE A 607 -38.66 -5.58 19.66
CA PHE A 607 -38.34 -6.63 18.69
C PHE A 607 -38.58 -6.20 17.25
N THR A 608 -37.88 -6.86 16.33
CA THR A 608 -38.01 -6.67 14.88
C THR A 608 -37.69 -7.93 14.09
N ALA A 609 -38.40 -8.15 12.98
CA ALA A 609 -38.10 -9.23 12.02
C ALA A 609 -36.89 -8.93 11.13
N ASP A 610 -36.42 -7.69 11.11
CA ASP A 610 -35.22 -7.27 10.35
C ASP A 610 -33.90 -7.70 11.03
N GLY A 611 -33.98 -8.28 12.23
CA GLY A 611 -32.86 -8.82 13.00
C GLY A 611 -32.18 -7.82 13.95
N LEU A 612 -31.37 -8.36 14.87
CA LEU A 612 -30.78 -7.59 15.99
C LEU A 612 -29.79 -6.51 15.52
N MET A 613 -28.97 -6.79 14.50
CA MET A 613 -28.05 -5.77 13.98
C MET A 613 -28.80 -4.57 13.38
N ALA A 614 -29.90 -4.82 12.68
CA ALA A 614 -30.68 -3.76 12.06
C ALA A 614 -31.37 -2.89 13.13
N LEU A 615 -31.77 -3.52 14.24
CA LEU A 615 -32.28 -2.84 15.44
C LEU A 615 -31.20 -1.97 16.10
N ASN A 616 -30.01 -2.53 16.39
CA ASN A 616 -28.90 -1.81 17.02
C ASN A 616 -28.41 -0.61 16.19
N ARG A 617 -28.34 -0.77 14.86
CA ARG A 617 -27.92 0.29 13.91
C ARG A 617 -29.01 1.34 13.66
N GLY A 618 -30.23 1.13 14.15
CA GLY A 618 -31.37 2.00 13.90
C GLY A 618 -31.83 1.99 12.45
N THR A 619 -31.60 0.90 11.71
CA THR A 619 -31.98 0.74 10.30
C THR A 619 -33.32 0.02 10.13
N ALA A 620 -33.89 -0.53 11.20
CA ALA A 620 -35.17 -1.23 11.24
C ALA A 620 -36.21 -0.48 12.09
N GLY A 621 -37.49 -0.71 11.79
CA GLY A 621 -38.58 -0.38 12.72
C GLY A 621 -38.60 -1.38 13.89
N ALA A 622 -39.11 -0.95 15.04
CA ALA A 622 -39.22 -1.79 16.23
C ALA A 622 -40.65 -1.75 16.78
N ARG A 623 -41.13 -2.90 17.26
CA ARG A 623 -42.37 -3.04 18.03
C ARG A 623 -42.01 -3.33 19.48
N ALA A 624 -42.90 -3.03 20.41
CA ALA A 624 -42.63 -3.20 21.84
C ALA A 624 -43.68 -4.10 22.49
N LEU A 625 -43.20 -5.09 23.26
CA LEU A 625 -44.02 -5.90 24.16
C LEU A 625 -43.69 -5.49 25.59
N THR A 626 -44.71 -5.05 26.33
CA THR A 626 -44.55 -4.63 27.74
C THR A 626 -45.30 -5.56 28.66
N VAL A 627 -44.61 -6.07 29.68
CA VAL A 627 -45.19 -6.87 30.77
C VAL A 627 -45.04 -6.08 32.06
N PRO A 628 -46.12 -5.58 32.68
CA PRO A 628 -46.04 -4.67 33.82
C PRO A 628 -45.60 -5.35 35.14
N ASN A 629 -45.87 -6.65 35.33
CA ASN A 629 -45.39 -7.41 36.48
C ASN A 629 -45.23 -8.91 36.16
N ARG A 630 -44.27 -9.58 36.80
CA ARG A 630 -44.06 -11.04 36.74
C ARG A 630 -45.30 -11.87 37.11
N ALA A 631 -46.16 -11.39 38.01
CA ALA A 631 -47.41 -12.07 38.36
C ALA A 631 -48.37 -12.21 37.17
N ASP A 632 -48.32 -11.27 36.21
CA ASP A 632 -49.17 -11.26 35.03
C ASP A 632 -48.72 -12.28 33.96
N LEU A 633 -47.45 -12.73 34.01
CA LEU A 633 -46.96 -13.83 33.18
C LEU A 633 -47.63 -15.17 33.51
N ALA A 634 -48.05 -15.36 34.77
CA ALA A 634 -48.69 -16.58 35.26
C ALA A 634 -50.24 -16.58 35.11
N ALA A 635 -50.86 -15.42 34.87
CA ALA A 635 -52.32 -15.26 34.84
C ALA A 635 -52.94 -15.36 33.42
N GLY A 636 -52.16 -15.16 32.36
CA GLY A 636 -52.58 -15.20 30.94
C GLY A 636 -53.56 -14.07 30.52
N PRO A 637 -53.81 -13.91 29.20
CA PRO A 637 -52.82 -13.48 28.22
C PRO A 637 -52.44 -12.00 28.40
N VAL A 638 -51.20 -11.69 28.03
CA VAL A 638 -50.61 -10.35 27.95
C VAL A 638 -51.53 -9.38 27.20
N MET A 639 -51.68 -8.15 27.72
CA MET A 639 -52.39 -7.07 27.03
C MET A 639 -51.79 -6.83 25.64
N SER A 640 -52.64 -6.74 24.60
CA SER A 640 -52.31 -6.42 23.20
C SER A 640 -50.85 -6.67 22.78
N VAL A 641 -50.57 -7.86 22.25
CA VAL A 641 -49.29 -8.14 21.59
C VAL A 641 -49.35 -7.55 20.19
N ASP A 642 -48.41 -6.67 19.85
CA ASP A 642 -48.26 -6.17 18.48
C ASP A 642 -47.99 -7.34 17.52
N GLU A 643 -48.50 -7.25 16.29
CA GLU A 643 -48.36 -8.29 15.25
C GLU A 643 -46.90 -8.78 15.15
N GLY A 644 -46.67 -10.08 15.20
CA GLY A 644 -45.34 -10.70 15.15
C GLY A 644 -44.68 -10.92 16.52
N GLY A 645 -45.24 -10.37 17.61
CA GLY A 645 -44.76 -10.60 18.98
C GLY A 645 -45.25 -11.91 19.61
N GLU A 646 -46.17 -12.64 18.96
CA GLU A 646 -46.76 -13.87 19.50
C GLU A 646 -45.71 -14.96 19.74
N ALA A 647 -44.65 -14.98 18.91
CA ALA A 647 -43.52 -15.90 19.04
C ALA A 647 -42.70 -15.69 20.32
N LEU A 648 -42.79 -14.51 20.94
CA LEU A 648 -42.03 -14.17 22.16
C LEU A 648 -42.74 -14.58 23.44
N VAL A 649 -44.08 -14.68 23.40
CA VAL A 649 -44.92 -14.96 24.58
C VAL A 649 -44.48 -16.22 25.35
N PRO A 650 -44.15 -17.36 24.71
CA PRO A 650 -43.70 -18.55 25.43
C PRO A 650 -42.36 -18.38 26.17
N HIS A 651 -41.57 -17.35 25.81
CA HIS A 651 -40.20 -17.14 26.27
C HIS A 651 -40.05 -15.96 27.24
N LEU A 652 -41.11 -15.22 27.54
CA LEU A 652 -41.03 -14.01 28.37
C LEU A 652 -40.47 -14.30 29.77
N ASP A 653 -40.86 -15.42 30.39
CA ASP A 653 -40.35 -15.82 31.71
C ASP A 653 -38.84 -16.17 31.67
N GLU A 654 -38.36 -16.72 30.56
CA GLU A 654 -36.93 -16.96 30.32
C GLU A 654 -36.15 -15.65 30.15
N ILE A 655 -36.67 -14.72 29.33
CA ILE A 655 -36.09 -13.40 29.09
C ILE A 655 -36.04 -12.59 30.40
N VAL A 656 -37.11 -12.60 31.20
CA VAL A 656 -37.17 -11.91 32.50
C VAL A 656 -36.14 -12.46 33.46
N ARG A 657 -36.04 -13.79 33.63
CA ARG A 657 -35.08 -14.41 34.55
C ARG A 657 -33.64 -14.00 34.25
N LEU A 658 -33.23 -14.03 32.99
CA LEU A 658 -31.87 -13.62 32.64
C LEU A 658 -31.66 -12.12 32.82
N THR A 659 -32.65 -11.30 32.45
CA THR A 659 -32.58 -9.84 32.61
C THR A 659 -32.43 -9.45 34.09
N GLU A 660 -33.17 -10.09 35.00
CA GLU A 660 -33.00 -9.93 36.45
C GLU A 660 -31.61 -10.38 36.92
N ALA A 661 -31.18 -11.58 36.52
CA ALA A 661 -29.89 -12.13 36.94
C ALA A 661 -28.71 -11.26 36.46
N MET A 662 -28.79 -10.74 35.23
CA MET A 662 -27.79 -9.82 34.68
C MET A 662 -27.81 -8.48 35.42
N ARG A 663 -28.99 -7.96 35.78
CA ARG A 663 -29.10 -6.72 36.57
C ARG A 663 -28.44 -6.87 37.94
N ASP A 664 -28.67 -7.99 38.60
CA ASP A 664 -28.12 -8.23 39.94
C ASP A 664 -26.58 -8.29 39.94
N VAL A 665 -25.97 -8.69 38.81
CA VAL A 665 -24.51 -8.75 38.66
C VAL A 665 -23.92 -7.44 38.11
N HIS A 666 -24.61 -6.78 37.17
CA HIS A 666 -24.04 -5.70 36.36
C HIS A 666 -24.71 -4.33 36.54
N GLY A 667 -25.74 -4.21 37.39
CA GLY A 667 -26.54 -2.99 37.54
C GLY A 667 -27.62 -2.86 36.48
N GLU A 668 -28.16 -1.67 36.25
CA GLU A 668 -29.16 -1.48 35.18
C GLU A 668 -28.58 -1.87 33.82
N VAL A 669 -29.26 -2.78 33.10
CA VAL A 669 -28.77 -3.36 31.84
C VAL A 669 -29.89 -3.53 30.82
N THR A 670 -29.52 -3.40 29.55
CA THR A 670 -30.26 -3.96 28.41
C THR A 670 -29.61 -5.27 27.99
N LEU A 671 -30.42 -6.25 27.61
CA LEU A 671 -29.95 -7.50 27.02
C LEU A 671 -30.37 -7.57 25.56
N GLU A 672 -29.45 -8.05 24.73
CA GLU A 672 -29.64 -8.25 23.29
C GLU A 672 -29.84 -9.73 22.98
N TRP A 673 -30.82 -10.02 22.14
CA TRP A 673 -31.26 -11.37 21.86
C TRP A 673 -31.60 -11.59 20.40
N VAL A 674 -31.57 -12.87 20.01
CA VAL A 674 -32.05 -13.32 18.71
C VAL A 674 -32.89 -14.58 18.90
N LEU A 675 -34.07 -14.65 18.27
CA LEU A 675 -34.90 -15.85 18.24
C LEU A 675 -34.47 -16.73 17.06
N VAL A 676 -33.96 -17.95 17.31
CA VAL A 676 -33.52 -18.88 16.25
C VAL A 676 -34.23 -20.21 16.44
N GLY A 677 -34.98 -20.67 15.44
CA GLY A 677 -35.71 -21.94 15.50
C GLY A 677 -36.72 -21.98 16.66
N GLY A 678 -37.38 -20.85 16.92
CA GLY A 678 -38.29 -20.70 18.06
C GLY A 678 -37.63 -20.75 19.44
N ARG A 679 -36.32 -20.51 19.58
CA ARG A 679 -35.63 -20.42 20.88
C ARG A 679 -34.83 -19.13 21.03
N PRO A 680 -34.95 -18.39 22.15
CA PRO A 680 -34.19 -17.17 22.39
C PRO A 680 -32.72 -17.50 22.66
N HIS A 681 -31.84 -16.77 21.99
CA HIS A 681 -30.41 -16.81 22.20
C HIS A 681 -29.96 -15.45 22.73
N PHE A 682 -29.22 -15.45 23.84
CA PHE A 682 -28.57 -14.27 24.36
C PHE A 682 -27.32 -13.94 23.51
N VAL A 683 -27.17 -12.67 23.15
CA VAL A 683 -26.09 -12.21 22.24
C VAL A 683 -25.10 -11.30 22.95
N ASP A 684 -25.56 -10.22 23.57
CA ASP A 684 -24.74 -9.24 24.30
C ASP A 684 -25.59 -8.47 25.33
N TYR A 685 -24.94 -7.65 26.14
CA TYR A 685 -25.60 -6.72 27.06
C TYR A 685 -24.93 -5.35 27.06
N SER A 686 -25.68 -4.32 27.43
CA SER A 686 -25.18 -2.95 27.62
C SER A 686 -25.69 -2.39 28.94
N ALA A 687 -24.80 -1.78 29.74
CA ALA A 687 -25.18 -1.09 30.97
C ALA A 687 -25.94 0.19 30.64
N LEU A 688 -26.97 0.50 31.42
CA LEU A 688 -27.82 1.68 31.29
C LEU A 688 -27.49 2.70 32.37
N GLY A 689 -27.54 3.98 32.00
CA GLY A 689 -27.77 5.06 32.97
C GLY A 689 -29.19 4.99 33.54
N GLN A 690 -29.43 5.63 34.70
CA GLN A 690 -30.77 5.73 35.27
C GLN A 690 -31.65 6.51 34.30
N ASP A 691 -32.68 5.91 33.66
CA ASP A 691 -33.89 6.63 33.23
C ASP A 691 -35.01 5.76 32.63
N VAL A 692 -36.23 6.30 32.72
CA VAL A 692 -37.54 5.67 32.42
C VAL A 692 -38.05 6.09 31.03
N VAL A 693 -38.27 5.12 30.12
CA VAL A 693 -39.07 5.35 28.90
C VAL A 693 -40.56 5.31 29.28
N THR A 694 -41.30 6.34 28.88
CA THR A 694 -42.76 6.41 29.03
C THR A 694 -43.38 6.45 27.63
N MET A 695 -44.27 5.50 27.32
CA MET A 695 -45.08 5.56 26.10
C MET A 695 -46.36 6.33 26.41
N ASP A 696 -46.65 7.37 25.63
CA ASP A 696 -47.93 8.06 25.72
C ASP A 696 -48.97 7.44 24.75
N ALA A 697 -50.25 7.69 25.00
CA ALA A 697 -51.35 7.17 24.21
C ALA A 697 -51.64 7.99 22.93
N SER A 698 -50.73 8.90 22.53
CA SER A 698 -50.93 9.85 21.41
C SER A 698 -50.37 9.38 20.07
N GLY A 699 -49.66 8.24 20.05
CA GLY A 699 -49.02 7.71 18.85
C GLY A 699 -47.63 8.29 18.56
N ILE A 700 -47.13 9.17 19.44
CA ILE A 700 -45.75 9.69 19.43
C ILE A 700 -44.92 8.88 20.42
N VAL A 701 -43.77 8.38 19.96
CA VAL A 701 -42.85 7.61 20.81
C VAL A 701 -41.72 8.54 21.28
N GLN A 702 -41.56 8.71 22.59
CA GLN A 702 -40.45 9.46 23.16
C GLN A 702 -39.15 8.64 23.05
N ILE A 703 -38.19 9.12 22.25
CA ILE A 703 -36.86 8.50 22.09
C ILE A 703 -35.88 9.04 23.14
N SER A 704 -35.85 10.36 23.33
CA SER A 704 -35.01 11.04 24.32
C SER A 704 -35.78 12.22 24.92
N PRO A 705 -35.84 12.36 26.27
CA PRO A 705 -36.58 13.42 26.93
C PRO A 705 -35.92 14.80 26.74
N GLY A 706 -36.66 15.84 27.11
CA GLY A 706 -36.21 17.23 27.06
C GLY A 706 -37.02 18.09 26.09
N THR A 707 -36.65 19.37 26.00
CA THR A 707 -37.34 20.34 25.15
C THR A 707 -36.35 21.08 24.26
N ALA A 708 -36.62 21.09 22.96
CA ALA A 708 -35.82 21.77 21.95
C ALA A 708 -36.71 22.45 20.91
N ARG A 709 -36.18 23.52 20.32
CA ARG A 709 -36.83 24.29 19.25
C ARG A 709 -35.83 24.56 18.15
N GLY A 710 -36.28 24.46 16.90
CA GLY A 710 -35.51 24.92 15.75
C GLY A 710 -36.25 24.68 14.43
N PRO A 711 -35.65 25.14 13.31
CA PRO A 711 -36.17 24.84 11.98
C PRO A 711 -35.99 23.35 11.67
N LEU A 712 -37.01 22.75 11.05
CA LEU A 712 -36.95 21.36 10.61
C LEU A 712 -35.97 21.21 9.43
N LEU A 713 -35.04 20.26 9.51
CA LEU A 713 -34.14 19.89 8.41
C LEU A 713 -34.31 18.40 8.08
N ARG A 714 -34.88 18.08 6.92
CA ARG A 714 -35.07 16.69 6.49
C ARG A 714 -33.83 16.12 5.80
N LEU A 715 -33.38 14.98 6.29
CA LEU A 715 -32.38 14.12 5.64
C LEU A 715 -33.11 13.05 4.83
N ARG A 716 -32.73 12.88 3.55
CA ARG A 716 -33.39 11.94 2.62
C ARG A 716 -32.49 10.78 2.19
N ASP A 717 -31.24 10.79 2.63
CA ASP A 717 -30.20 9.86 2.16
C ASP A 717 -30.18 8.57 3.00
N ASP A 718 -31.32 7.89 3.09
CA ASP A 718 -31.51 6.70 3.95
C ASP A 718 -30.49 5.59 3.69
N ALA A 719 -30.16 5.34 2.42
CA ALA A 719 -29.18 4.33 2.05
C ALA A 719 -27.77 4.65 2.57
N LEU A 720 -27.37 5.92 2.47
CA LEU A 720 -26.07 6.40 2.98
C LEU A 720 -26.04 6.33 4.51
N LEU A 721 -27.08 6.83 5.17
CA LEU A 721 -27.16 6.84 6.64
C LEU A 721 -27.17 5.41 7.20
N ALA A 722 -27.87 4.48 6.55
CA ALA A 722 -27.86 3.08 6.90
C ALA A 722 -26.48 2.45 6.72
N ARG A 723 -25.81 2.70 5.59
CA ARG A 723 -24.46 2.18 5.29
C ARG A 723 -23.42 2.67 6.29
N LEU A 724 -23.42 3.96 6.62
CA LEU A 724 -22.46 4.56 7.55
C LEU A 724 -22.75 4.27 9.03
N SER A 725 -23.96 3.80 9.36
CA SER A 725 -24.32 3.42 10.74
C SER A 725 -23.61 2.18 11.25
N VAL A 726 -22.87 1.46 10.38
CA VAL A 726 -22.08 0.32 10.80
C VAL A 726 -20.96 0.73 11.73
N GLY A 727 -20.11 1.69 11.35
CA GLY A 727 -18.93 2.09 12.12
C GLY A 727 -19.24 2.54 13.56
N PRO A 728 -20.15 3.52 13.76
CA PRO A 728 -20.54 4.01 15.08
C PRO A 728 -21.17 2.93 15.97
N ALA A 729 -21.88 1.97 15.40
CA ALA A 729 -22.46 0.85 16.16
C ALA A 729 -21.41 -0.14 16.71
N VAL A 730 -20.17 -0.11 16.22
CA VAL A 730 -19.12 -1.04 16.69
C VAL A 730 -18.21 -0.42 17.77
N SER A 731 -17.89 0.88 17.72
CA SER A 731 -17.12 1.59 18.76
C SER A 731 -17.30 3.11 18.64
N ILE A 732 -17.56 3.74 19.79
CA ILE A 732 -17.76 5.20 19.95
C ILE A 732 -16.48 5.98 19.60
N ASP A 733 -15.30 5.41 19.84
CA ASP A 733 -14.00 6.07 19.61
C ASP A 733 -13.59 6.14 18.12
N LYS A 734 -14.34 5.50 17.22
CA LYS A 734 -14.05 5.46 15.76
C LYS A 734 -14.88 6.45 14.93
N ALA A 735 -15.53 7.41 15.56
CA ALA A 735 -16.37 8.41 14.89
C ALA A 735 -15.61 9.31 13.88
N THR A 736 -14.30 9.51 14.04
CA THR A 736 -13.50 10.43 13.21
C THR A 736 -13.52 10.08 11.72
N ALA A 737 -13.32 8.81 11.37
CA ALA A 737 -13.34 8.35 9.98
C ALA A 737 -14.70 8.55 9.30
N VAL A 738 -15.77 8.38 10.07
CA VAL A 738 -17.14 8.55 9.58
C VAL A 738 -17.41 10.03 9.30
N VAL A 739 -16.95 10.92 10.18
CA VAL A 739 -17.04 12.38 10.02
C VAL A 739 -16.27 12.89 8.78
N GLU A 740 -15.17 12.25 8.42
CA GLU A 740 -14.36 12.63 7.25
C GLU A 740 -15.01 12.24 5.90
N HIS A 741 -15.94 11.27 5.90
CA HIS A 741 -16.64 10.82 4.71
C HIS A 741 -17.45 11.95 4.04
N ASP A 742 -17.29 12.11 2.73
CA ASP A 742 -17.87 13.21 1.93
C ASP A 742 -19.36 13.44 2.15
N GLY A 743 -20.14 12.35 2.11
CA GLY A 743 -21.58 12.41 2.32
C GLY A 743 -21.97 12.97 3.68
N LEU A 744 -21.21 12.64 4.74
CA LEU A 744 -21.48 13.15 6.08
C LEU A 744 -20.95 14.58 6.25
N ARG A 745 -19.79 14.92 5.69
CA ARG A 745 -19.29 16.30 5.65
C ARG A 745 -20.30 17.24 5.01
N ALA A 746 -20.96 16.81 3.93
CA ALA A 746 -22.01 17.58 3.27
C ALA A 746 -23.22 17.80 4.20
N ILE A 747 -23.64 16.78 4.96
CA ILE A 747 -24.72 16.90 5.95
C ILE A 747 -24.33 17.87 7.08
N ILE A 748 -23.13 17.70 7.66
CA ILE A 748 -22.61 18.58 8.73
C ILE A 748 -22.52 20.03 8.23
N ALA A 749 -22.01 20.25 7.02
CA ALA A 749 -21.93 21.58 6.42
C ALA A 749 -23.32 22.21 6.19
N ARG A 750 -24.32 21.41 5.79
CA ARG A 750 -25.73 21.87 5.68
C ARG A 750 -26.30 22.28 7.02
N VAL A 751 -26.06 21.50 8.08
CA VAL A 751 -26.48 21.83 9.46
C VAL A 751 -25.80 23.11 9.92
N ALA A 752 -24.48 23.24 9.73
CA ALA A 752 -23.70 24.40 10.15
C ALA A 752 -24.01 25.68 9.38
N ALA A 753 -24.57 25.57 8.17
CA ALA A 753 -24.99 26.72 7.36
C ALA A 753 -26.30 27.37 7.86
N LEU A 754 -27.06 26.70 8.74
CA LEU A 754 -28.28 27.24 9.32
C LEU A 754 -27.95 28.22 10.46
N PRO A 755 -28.69 29.34 10.57
CA PRO A 755 -28.43 30.36 11.59
C PRO A 755 -28.75 29.87 13.01
N ASP A 756 -29.71 28.96 13.13
CA ASP A 756 -30.15 28.35 14.37
C ASP A 756 -29.96 26.82 14.27
N ALA A 757 -29.69 26.18 15.41
CA ALA A 757 -29.53 24.72 15.46
C ALA A 757 -30.86 24.04 15.05
N PRO A 758 -30.86 23.19 14.00
CA PRO A 758 -32.09 22.62 13.47
C PRO A 758 -32.63 21.48 14.34
N ILE A 759 -33.90 21.15 14.13
CA ILE A 759 -34.45 19.85 14.49
C ILE A 759 -34.31 18.94 13.25
N VAL A 760 -33.48 17.90 13.36
CA VAL A 760 -33.22 16.99 12.23
C VAL A 760 -34.33 15.96 12.12
N HIS A 761 -34.90 15.86 10.92
CA HIS A 761 -35.87 14.83 10.56
C HIS A 761 -35.21 13.74 9.72
N ALA A 762 -35.29 12.49 10.14
CA ALA A 762 -34.79 11.33 9.40
C ALA A 762 -35.77 10.15 9.48
N SER A 763 -35.76 9.25 8.51
CA SER A 763 -36.70 8.12 8.52
C SER A 763 -36.56 7.23 9.74
N ARG A 764 -35.33 7.07 10.25
CA ARG A 764 -35.01 6.19 11.39
C ARG A 764 -33.87 6.75 12.25
N PRO A 765 -33.70 6.31 13.50
CA PRO A 765 -32.61 6.73 14.39
C PRO A 765 -31.28 6.05 14.02
N TYR A 766 -30.79 6.30 12.81
CA TYR A 766 -29.53 5.77 12.28
C TYR A 766 -28.36 6.10 13.21
N ALA A 767 -27.58 5.08 13.63
CA ALA A 767 -26.48 5.26 14.57
C ALA A 767 -25.45 6.34 14.15
N VAL A 768 -25.26 6.55 12.85
CA VAL A 768 -24.38 7.60 12.31
C VAL A 768 -24.78 9.02 12.69
N LEU A 769 -26.05 9.28 12.99
CA LEU A 769 -26.52 10.62 13.33
C LEU A 769 -26.00 11.11 14.68
N SER A 770 -25.34 10.27 15.48
CA SER A 770 -24.68 10.66 16.73
C SER A 770 -23.61 11.72 16.51
N VAL A 771 -22.97 11.76 15.34
CA VAL A 771 -22.01 12.79 14.93
C VAL A 771 -22.59 14.21 14.89
N LEU A 772 -23.92 14.35 14.84
CA LEU A 772 -24.61 15.64 14.85
C LEU A 772 -24.92 16.13 16.27
N ILE A 773 -24.66 15.33 17.31
CA ILE A 773 -24.80 15.76 18.71
C ILE A 773 -23.92 16.99 18.95
N GLY A 774 -24.49 18.04 19.51
CA GLY A 774 -23.83 19.34 19.69
C GLY A 774 -23.93 20.29 18.49
N HIS A 775 -24.39 19.82 17.32
CA HIS A 775 -24.63 20.64 16.13
C HIS A 775 -26.13 20.89 15.86
N VAL A 776 -27.02 20.11 16.49
CA VAL A 776 -28.46 20.17 16.29
C VAL A 776 -29.19 20.41 17.62
N ALA A 777 -30.40 20.95 17.54
CA ALA A 777 -31.23 21.19 18.72
C ALA A 777 -31.95 19.90 19.18
N GLY A 778 -32.26 18.98 18.27
CA GLY A 778 -33.01 17.76 18.56
C GLY A 778 -33.33 16.95 17.30
N PHE A 779 -34.01 15.83 17.48
CA PHE A 779 -34.35 14.91 16.39
C PHE A 779 -35.83 14.55 16.33
N VAL A 780 -36.31 14.29 15.12
CA VAL A 780 -37.60 13.64 14.85
C VAL A 780 -37.35 12.47 13.91
N PHE A 781 -38.00 11.34 14.17
CA PHE A 781 -37.90 10.15 13.34
C PHE A 781 -39.29 9.71 12.85
N ASP A 782 -39.39 9.14 11.64
CA ASP A 782 -40.67 8.54 11.20
C ASP A 782 -41.01 7.31 12.04
N GLN A 783 -39.99 6.53 12.41
CA GLN A 783 -40.10 5.29 13.19
C GLN A 783 -38.74 4.91 13.79
N GLY A 784 -38.72 4.06 14.83
CA GLY A 784 -37.46 3.51 15.33
C GLY A 784 -37.53 2.98 16.75
N SER A 785 -36.51 2.19 17.10
CA SER A 785 -36.30 1.65 18.46
C SER A 785 -35.99 2.75 19.46
N THR A 786 -36.50 2.64 20.69
CA THR A 786 -36.09 3.52 21.81
C THR A 786 -34.82 2.98 22.49
N LEU A 787 -34.46 1.73 22.22
CA LEU A 787 -33.36 1.00 22.86
C LEU A 787 -32.12 0.82 21.97
N GLY A 788 -32.18 1.25 20.70
CA GLY A 788 -31.04 1.23 19.78
C GLY A 788 -29.90 2.19 20.18
N HIS A 789 -28.79 2.13 19.44
CA HIS A 789 -27.56 2.83 19.81
C HIS A 789 -27.68 4.36 19.86
N LEU A 790 -28.24 4.99 18.81
CA LEU A 790 -28.45 6.44 18.78
C LEU A 790 -29.35 6.94 19.94
N PRO A 791 -30.54 6.34 20.21
CA PRO A 791 -31.35 6.71 21.36
C PRO A 791 -30.61 6.78 22.69
N ILE A 792 -29.70 5.83 22.96
CA ILE A 792 -28.88 5.81 24.17
C ILE A 792 -27.99 7.05 24.22
N LEU A 793 -27.24 7.30 23.13
CA LEU A 793 -26.33 8.46 23.04
C LEU A 793 -27.06 9.80 23.15
N LEU A 794 -28.26 9.92 22.56
CA LEU A 794 -29.07 11.13 22.65
C LEU A 794 -29.51 11.43 24.08
N ARG A 795 -29.87 10.41 24.86
CA ARG A 795 -30.22 10.56 26.27
C ARG A 795 -29.03 10.98 27.11
N GLU A 796 -27.88 10.32 26.92
CA GLU A 796 -26.63 10.68 27.61
C GLU A 796 -26.20 12.13 27.32
N ALA A 797 -26.41 12.58 26.08
CA ALA A 797 -26.12 13.94 25.64
C ALA A 797 -27.22 14.97 25.98
N GLY A 798 -28.37 14.53 26.51
CA GLY A 798 -29.51 15.40 26.80
C GLY A 798 -30.15 16.04 25.56
N VAL A 799 -30.04 15.39 24.40
CA VAL A 799 -30.61 15.88 23.12
C VAL A 799 -32.04 15.34 22.96
N PRO A 800 -33.07 16.20 22.88
CA PRO A 800 -34.46 15.74 22.79
C PRO A 800 -34.76 15.04 21.46
N ALA A 801 -35.53 13.95 21.50
CA ALA A 801 -35.91 13.20 20.31
C ALA A 801 -37.24 12.47 20.44
N VAL A 802 -38.01 12.44 19.35
CA VAL A 802 -39.30 11.73 19.24
C VAL A 802 -39.40 10.95 17.94
N ALA A 803 -40.22 9.91 17.90
CA ALA A 803 -40.64 9.25 16.67
C ALA A 803 -42.14 9.48 16.42
N VAL A 804 -42.49 9.94 15.22
CA VAL A 804 -43.84 10.33 14.79
C VAL A 804 -44.07 9.77 13.38
N ALA A 805 -45.02 8.85 13.24
CA ALA A 805 -45.38 8.32 11.93
C ALA A 805 -46.06 9.39 11.04
N ASP A 806 -45.85 9.30 9.73
CA ASP A 806 -46.50 10.12 8.70
C ASP A 806 -46.34 11.65 8.87
N LEU A 807 -45.15 12.10 9.30
CA LEU A 807 -44.87 13.51 9.48
C LEU A 807 -44.70 14.27 8.14
N ASP A 808 -45.75 14.95 7.72
CA ASP A 808 -45.75 15.82 6.52
C ASP A 808 -45.53 17.30 6.86
N LEU A 809 -44.29 17.64 7.24
CA LEU A 809 -43.84 19.02 7.46
C LEU A 809 -42.75 19.42 6.45
N ALA A 810 -42.82 20.66 5.96
CA ALA A 810 -41.85 21.23 5.04
C ALA A 810 -40.53 21.61 5.75
N ASP A 811 -39.41 21.51 5.04
CA ASP A 811 -38.11 21.99 5.53
C ASP A 811 -38.18 23.48 5.89
N GLY A 812 -37.50 23.85 6.98
CA GLY A 812 -37.52 25.20 7.55
C GLY A 812 -38.73 25.51 8.43
N THR A 813 -39.70 24.59 8.58
CA THR A 813 -40.82 24.77 9.52
C THR A 813 -40.28 24.81 10.95
N GLU A 814 -40.63 25.85 11.70
CA GLU A 814 -40.29 25.95 13.12
C GLU A 814 -41.07 24.92 13.93
N VAL A 815 -40.35 24.02 14.59
CA VAL A 815 -40.92 22.95 15.41
C VAL A 815 -40.37 22.98 16.83
N VAL A 816 -41.18 22.50 17.77
CA VAL A 816 -40.80 22.29 19.17
C VAL A 816 -41.01 20.81 19.48
N VAL A 817 -39.93 20.14 19.89
CA VAL A 817 -39.93 18.80 20.47
C VAL A 817 -39.92 18.98 21.98
N SER A 818 -40.87 18.39 22.71
CA SER A 818 -40.97 18.52 24.17
C SER A 818 -41.56 17.27 24.78
N ASP A 819 -40.75 16.49 25.51
CA ASP A 819 -41.17 15.36 26.37
C ASP A 819 -42.28 14.49 25.77
N GLY A 820 -42.02 13.94 24.57
CA GLY A 820 -42.98 13.08 23.87
C GLY A 820 -43.99 13.79 22.98
N THR A 821 -43.89 15.12 22.82
CA THR A 821 -44.77 15.90 21.92
C THR A 821 -43.98 16.61 20.82
N LEU A 822 -44.63 16.80 19.67
CA LEU A 822 -44.15 17.60 18.55
C LEU A 822 -45.18 18.66 18.20
N THR A 823 -44.79 19.94 18.20
CA THR A 823 -45.68 21.05 17.83
C THR A 823 -45.04 21.97 16.79
N THR A 824 -45.84 22.48 15.87
CA THR A 824 -45.41 23.48 14.87
C THR A 824 -45.70 24.89 15.39
N LEU A 825 -44.74 25.79 15.22
CA LEU A 825 -44.94 27.21 15.49
C LEU A 825 -45.42 27.88 14.20
N VAL A 826 -46.73 28.09 14.09
CA VAL A 826 -47.28 28.92 13.02
C VAL A 826 -46.84 30.36 13.28
N ALA A 827 -46.16 30.98 12.31
CA ALA A 827 -45.81 32.39 12.39
C ALA A 827 -47.08 33.22 12.71
N ALA A 828 -47.00 34.05 13.74
CA ALA A 828 -48.09 34.93 14.16
C ALA A 828 -48.47 35.87 13.00
N GLY A 829 -49.43 35.45 12.17
CA GLY A 829 -49.82 36.18 10.96
C GLY A 829 -50.78 35.48 9.99
N ALA A 830 -50.88 34.15 9.98
CA ALA A 830 -51.83 33.44 9.11
C ALA A 830 -52.94 32.79 9.94
N ARG A 831 -54.17 33.33 9.86
CA ARG A 831 -55.35 32.79 10.53
C ARG A 831 -56.06 31.75 9.66
N ALA A 832 -56.36 30.63 10.32
CA ALA A 832 -57.44 29.63 10.16
C ALA A 832 -57.51 28.84 8.85
#